data_AF-A0A7Y2C7A9-F1
#
_entry.id   AF-A0A7Y2C7A9-F1
#
_cell.length_a   1.000
_cell.length_b   1.000
_cell.length_c   1.000
_cell.angle_alpha   90.00
_cell.angle_beta   90.00
_cell.angle_gamma   90.00
#
_symmetry.space_group_name_H-M   'P 1'
#
loop_
_entity.id
_entity.type
_entity.pdbx_description
1 polymer ?
#
loop_
_entity_poly.entity_id
_entity_poly.type
_entity_poly.pdbx_seq_one_letter_code
_entity_poly.pdbx_strand_id
1 'polypeptide(L)'
;NVLPPDERRPGYPENLTITFSDVPLDTSIAAIGAPSTPAHFKVETEDGRLRLEFSFRDLDGDRTLSSVGEFIDVRMPETEGAARTVLTWRIEVTSAPEPLSPPGNGDVYHLVLLWDEFALDSDPETWQRVALPLRDALSDPTWNATQVWLPMFIHGGPNDIPKTMWFDRISVIRNDDIAFIDEYQRLAFDYFWIEANPQNGLVKDRSRATSSVSSIAAVGFGLSAYTVGADRGWITREQAVERTLNTLRFFWNAPQSTAADATGYKGFFYHFLNMSTGRRAGTNELSTIDTALLLAGILHSREYYDRPDAGEEEIRALADSIYERVDWQWAQPRPPAVSLGWHPDSGFIGFDWIGYNEAMILYILALGSPTHPVDPSAWAAWTSRYDSDWQTHYGITFLTFPPLFGHQYSHVWIDFRGIADSFMRSKGIDYFENSRRATLAQRLYHGANPRGWPNYSLDEWGLTASDIPSGYRARGAPPAQNDEGTLAPTAPGGSIAFTPEESIAALRTMRRKYPNLWGPYGLRDAYNVAEGWFDVDYLGIDQGPILLMAENYRTERVWDVFMQNEAVQRGLERAGFEPVDTSIEGEIPRSGISLDNYPNPFSESTQVTFEIPAPGPVRLVVYDLLGREVKVLLDAFRSAGKHSLTMNGSLLAAGVYFYRLETSKGPQTGKMILIR
;
A
#
# COMPACT_ATOMS: atom_id res chain seq x y z
N ASN A 1 -20.72 5.87 30.28
CA ASN A 1 -21.49 4.63 30.48
C ASN A 1 -20.60 3.46 30.11
N VAL A 2 -20.13 2.71 31.12
CA VAL A 2 -19.34 1.50 30.92
C VAL A 2 -20.35 0.36 30.81
N LEU A 3 -20.35 -0.35 29.68
CA LEU A 3 -21.17 -1.55 29.51
C LEU A 3 -20.55 -2.71 30.32
N PRO A 4 -21.36 -3.67 30.81
CA PRO A 4 -20.86 -4.81 31.58
C PRO A 4 -19.85 -5.66 30.80
N PRO A 5 -18.93 -6.38 31.49
CA PRO A 5 -17.95 -7.28 30.86
C PRO A 5 -18.58 -8.41 30.03
N ASP A 6 -19.87 -8.68 30.25
CA ASP A 6 -20.58 -9.85 29.75
C ASP A 6 -21.43 -9.54 28.50
N GLU A 7 -21.50 -8.26 28.08
CA GLU A 7 -22.25 -7.86 26.88
C GLU A 7 -21.38 -8.01 25.62
N ARG A 8 -21.77 -8.94 24.75
CA ARG A 8 -21.24 -9.10 23.39
C ARG A 8 -21.32 -7.77 22.65
N ARG A 9 -20.17 -7.22 22.26
CA ARG A 9 -20.10 -5.96 21.51
C ARG A 9 -20.38 -6.25 20.02
N PRO A 10 -21.30 -5.54 19.36
CA PRO A 10 -21.39 -5.59 17.90
C PRO A 10 -20.10 -5.05 17.30
N GLY A 11 -19.41 -5.87 16.48
CA GLY A 11 -18.22 -5.47 15.73
C GLY A 11 -16.90 -5.42 16.51
N TYR A 12 -16.62 -6.35 17.44
CA TYR A 12 -15.30 -6.53 18.09
C TYR A 12 -14.71 -7.92 17.78
N PRO A 13 -13.39 -8.15 17.95
CA PRO A 13 -12.79 -9.42 17.55
C PRO A 13 -13.32 -10.53 18.45
N GLU A 14 -14.18 -11.36 17.87
CA GLU A 14 -14.58 -12.61 18.50
C GLU A 14 -13.39 -13.55 18.56
N ASN A 15 -13.36 -14.39 19.60
CA ASN A 15 -12.45 -15.51 19.65
C ASN A 15 -12.73 -16.41 18.43
N LEU A 16 -11.67 -16.89 17.80
CA LEU A 16 -11.75 -17.67 16.58
C LEU A 16 -11.29 -19.10 16.78
N THR A 17 -11.83 -19.99 15.96
CA THR A 17 -11.35 -21.35 15.77
C THR A 17 -10.99 -21.54 14.30
N ILE A 18 -9.77 -22.02 14.02
CA ILE A 18 -9.36 -22.48 12.69
C ILE A 18 -9.22 -24.00 12.74
N THR A 19 -9.99 -24.72 11.93
CA THR A 19 -9.92 -26.19 11.85
C THR A 19 -9.33 -26.60 10.52
N PHE A 20 -8.31 -27.46 10.54
CA PHE A 20 -7.60 -27.97 9.37
C PHE A 20 -8.06 -29.40 9.01
N SER A 21 -7.92 -29.74 7.73
CA SER A 21 -8.26 -31.04 7.16
C SER A 21 -7.30 -31.39 6.02
N ASP A 22 -7.18 -32.68 5.68
CA ASP A 22 -6.44 -33.10 4.47
C ASP A 22 -7.28 -32.90 3.19
N VAL A 23 -8.53 -32.44 3.32
CA VAL A 23 -9.43 -32.11 2.21
C VAL A 23 -9.93 -30.66 2.34
N PRO A 24 -10.35 -30.01 1.24
CA PRO A 24 -10.93 -28.67 1.32
C PRO A 24 -12.15 -28.61 2.24
N LEU A 25 -12.11 -27.70 3.22
CA LEU A 25 -13.20 -27.44 4.17
C LEU A 25 -13.97 -26.17 3.85
N ASP A 26 -13.34 -25.22 3.17
CA ASP A 26 -13.93 -23.96 2.75
C ASP A 26 -13.33 -23.45 1.44
N THR A 27 -13.81 -22.32 0.95
CA THR A 27 -13.17 -21.56 -0.13
C THR A 27 -13.00 -20.12 0.32
N SER A 28 -11.77 -19.61 0.25
CA SER A 28 -11.51 -18.21 0.55
C SER A 28 -12.27 -17.31 -0.43
N ILE A 29 -12.60 -16.10 0.03
CA ILE A 29 -12.94 -15.03 -0.92
C ILE A 29 -11.66 -14.56 -1.63
N ALA A 30 -11.83 -13.94 -2.80
CA ALA A 30 -10.70 -13.31 -3.48
C ALA A 30 -10.03 -12.26 -2.57
N ALA A 31 -8.70 -12.21 -2.61
CA ALA A 31 -7.86 -11.31 -1.82
C ALA A 31 -6.95 -10.50 -2.73
N ILE A 32 -6.31 -9.49 -2.12
CA ILE A 32 -5.36 -8.66 -2.84
C ILE A 32 -4.17 -9.53 -3.28
N GLY A 33 -4.09 -9.83 -4.59
CA GLY A 33 -3.04 -10.68 -5.15
C GLY A 33 -3.20 -12.18 -4.92
N ALA A 34 -4.40 -12.66 -4.54
CA ALA A 34 -4.69 -14.08 -4.42
C ALA A 34 -6.12 -14.42 -4.86
N PRO A 35 -6.34 -15.38 -5.78
CA PRO A 35 -7.69 -15.80 -6.17
C PRO A 35 -8.43 -16.48 -5.01
N SER A 36 -9.75 -16.62 -5.15
CA SER A 36 -10.50 -17.52 -4.28
C SER A 36 -9.93 -18.93 -4.39
N THR A 37 -9.54 -19.48 -3.25
CA THR A 37 -8.75 -20.70 -3.17
C THR A 37 -9.47 -21.67 -2.25
N PRO A 38 -9.76 -22.91 -2.71
CA PRO A 38 -10.26 -23.96 -1.82
C PRO A 38 -9.23 -24.16 -0.70
N ALA A 39 -9.64 -23.95 0.54
CA ALA A 39 -8.77 -24.03 1.69
C ALA A 39 -8.98 -25.37 2.40
N HIS A 40 -7.88 -26.00 2.79
CA HIS A 40 -7.84 -27.17 3.67
C HIS A 40 -8.13 -26.81 5.13
N PHE A 41 -8.71 -25.64 5.37
CA PHE A 41 -9.14 -25.19 6.67
C PHE A 41 -10.42 -24.37 6.57
N LYS A 42 -11.01 -24.14 7.74
CA LYS A 42 -12.18 -23.30 7.95
C LYS A 42 -11.95 -22.36 9.12
N VAL A 43 -12.59 -21.19 9.09
CA VAL A 43 -12.53 -20.21 10.18
C VAL A 43 -13.93 -19.99 10.75
N GLU A 44 -14.07 -20.15 12.05
CA GLU A 44 -15.34 -20.07 12.77
C GLU A 44 -15.19 -19.26 14.05
N THR A 45 -16.30 -18.79 14.62
CA THR A 45 -16.32 -18.23 15.98
C THR A 45 -16.03 -19.34 17.00
N GLU A 46 -15.48 -19.00 18.17
CA GLU A 46 -15.10 -19.99 19.19
C GLU A 46 -16.30 -20.85 19.65
N ASP A 47 -17.51 -20.27 19.68
CA ASP A 47 -18.73 -21.00 20.00
C ASP A 47 -19.30 -21.83 18.84
N GLY A 48 -18.62 -21.83 17.68
CA GLY A 48 -18.97 -22.56 16.46
C GLY A 48 -20.27 -22.09 15.80
N ARG A 49 -20.84 -20.96 16.22
CA ARG A 49 -22.14 -20.49 15.73
C ARG A 49 -22.06 -19.85 14.36
N LEU A 50 -20.93 -19.19 14.05
CA LEU A 50 -20.79 -18.45 12.80
C LEU A 50 -19.54 -18.93 12.05
N ARG A 51 -19.77 -19.28 10.78
CA ARG A 51 -18.72 -19.50 9.79
C ARG A 51 -18.27 -18.16 9.25
N LEU A 52 -16.97 -17.90 9.27
CA LEU A 52 -16.40 -16.60 8.92
C LEU A 52 -15.80 -16.62 7.52
N GLU A 53 -16.00 -15.52 6.80
CA GLU A 53 -15.34 -15.29 5.53
C GLU A 53 -13.86 -15.01 5.78
N PHE A 54 -13.00 -15.42 4.87
CA PHE A 54 -11.59 -15.08 4.92
C PHE A 54 -11.02 -15.02 3.52
N SER A 55 -10.02 -14.16 3.33
CA SER A 55 -9.20 -14.17 2.13
C SER A 55 -7.86 -14.86 2.44
N PHE A 56 -7.33 -15.65 1.52
CA PHE A 56 -6.21 -16.56 1.78
C PHE A 56 -5.16 -16.43 0.69
N ARG A 57 -3.92 -16.20 1.10
CA ARG A 57 -2.74 -16.25 0.23
C ARG A 57 -2.01 -17.56 0.47
N ASP A 58 -2.15 -18.46 -0.50
CA ASP A 58 -1.47 -19.74 -0.62
C ASP A 58 -0.24 -19.56 -1.53
N LEU A 59 0.96 -19.87 -1.04
CA LEU A 59 2.20 -19.64 -1.76
C LEU A 59 2.77 -20.91 -2.41
N ASP A 60 2.51 -22.08 -1.82
CA ASP A 60 3.03 -23.35 -2.32
C ASP A 60 1.96 -24.25 -2.97
N GLY A 61 0.69 -23.83 -2.92
CA GLY A 61 -0.44 -24.49 -3.56
C GLY A 61 -0.95 -25.70 -2.78
N ASP A 62 -0.49 -25.91 -1.55
CA ASP A 62 -0.91 -27.01 -0.69
C ASP A 62 -2.26 -26.77 0.01
N ARG A 63 -2.80 -25.55 -0.15
CA ARG A 63 -4.10 -25.08 0.33
C ARG A 63 -4.21 -24.98 1.83
N THR A 64 -3.10 -24.95 2.55
CA THR A 64 -3.05 -24.79 4.01
C THR A 64 -2.11 -23.64 4.41
N LEU A 65 -1.94 -23.40 5.72
CA LEU A 65 -0.98 -22.42 6.23
C LEU A 65 0.30 -23.16 6.63
N SER A 66 1.23 -23.34 5.70
CA SER A 66 2.42 -24.18 5.87
C SER A 66 3.72 -23.46 5.49
N SER A 67 3.66 -22.43 4.63
CA SER A 67 4.82 -21.77 4.06
C SER A 67 4.97 -20.33 4.54
N VAL A 68 6.21 -19.90 4.75
CA VAL A 68 6.52 -18.52 5.17
C VAL A 68 6.03 -17.53 4.11
N GLY A 69 5.23 -16.56 4.53
CA GLY A 69 4.57 -15.55 3.70
C GLY A 69 3.10 -15.84 3.40
N GLU A 70 2.60 -17.03 3.74
CA GLU A 70 1.17 -17.34 3.67
C GLU A 70 0.40 -16.65 4.77
N PHE A 71 -0.80 -16.18 4.45
CA PHE A 71 -1.67 -15.57 5.44
C PHE A 71 -3.14 -15.77 5.15
N ILE A 72 -3.94 -15.69 6.21
CA ILE A 72 -5.38 -15.46 6.11
C ILE A 72 -5.80 -14.14 6.74
N ASP A 73 -6.76 -13.52 6.08
CA ASP A 73 -7.41 -12.26 6.44
C ASP A 73 -8.87 -12.55 6.75
N VAL A 74 -9.18 -12.74 8.04
CA VAL A 74 -10.50 -13.15 8.53
C VAL A 74 -11.43 -11.96 8.63
N ARG A 75 -12.61 -12.09 8.05
CA ARG A 75 -13.66 -11.07 8.01
C ARG A 75 -14.86 -11.48 8.86
N MET A 76 -15.41 -10.52 9.61
CA MET A 76 -16.61 -10.70 10.43
C MET A 76 -17.73 -9.77 9.97
N PRO A 77 -19.02 -10.16 10.05
CA PRO A 77 -20.14 -9.24 9.86
C PRO A 77 -20.08 -8.06 10.83
N GLU A 78 -20.36 -6.84 10.36
CA GLU A 78 -20.37 -5.63 11.22
C GLU A 78 -21.38 -5.73 12.37
N THR A 79 -22.50 -6.41 12.12
CA THR A 79 -23.51 -6.80 13.11
C THR A 79 -24.04 -8.19 12.75
N GLU A 80 -24.68 -8.87 13.71
CA GLU A 80 -25.28 -10.19 13.48
C GLU A 80 -26.31 -10.11 12.33
N GLY A 81 -26.05 -10.84 11.23
CA GLY A 81 -26.88 -10.83 10.02
C GLY A 81 -26.57 -9.72 9.00
N ALA A 82 -25.53 -8.90 9.20
CA ALA A 82 -25.10 -7.92 8.21
C ALA A 82 -24.51 -8.62 6.97
N ALA A 83 -24.87 -8.13 5.77
CA ALA A 83 -24.25 -8.56 4.51
C ALA A 83 -22.82 -8.04 4.33
N ARG A 84 -22.45 -7.00 5.07
CA ARG A 84 -21.13 -6.37 5.02
C ARG A 84 -20.23 -6.99 6.09
N THR A 85 -19.05 -7.45 5.65
CA THR A 85 -18.01 -7.97 6.53
C THR A 85 -16.81 -7.02 6.62
N VAL A 86 -16.08 -7.06 7.73
CA VAL A 86 -14.91 -6.24 8.03
C VAL A 86 -13.73 -7.11 8.41
N LEU A 87 -12.53 -6.76 7.94
CA LEU A 87 -11.30 -7.49 8.26
C LEU A 87 -10.97 -7.33 9.75
N THR A 88 -10.83 -8.44 10.47
CA THR A 88 -10.67 -8.46 11.93
C THR A 88 -9.35 -9.10 12.37
N TRP A 89 -8.89 -10.13 11.66
CA TRP A 89 -7.63 -10.81 11.96
C TRP A 89 -6.81 -11.01 10.70
N ARG A 90 -5.51 -10.71 10.77
CA ARG A 90 -4.51 -11.24 9.85
C ARG A 90 -3.65 -12.25 10.59
N ILE A 91 -3.53 -13.45 10.03
CA ILE A 91 -2.78 -14.57 10.58
C ILE A 91 -1.78 -15.00 9.52
N GLU A 92 -0.49 -14.71 9.74
CA GLU A 92 0.58 -14.88 8.77
C GLU A 92 1.66 -15.83 9.30
N VAL A 93 2.17 -16.70 8.42
CA VAL A 93 3.34 -17.55 8.69
C VAL A 93 4.60 -16.72 8.40
N THR A 94 5.33 -16.24 9.40
CA THR A 94 6.47 -15.32 9.18
C THR A 94 7.85 -15.91 9.50
N SER A 95 7.92 -17.11 10.09
CA SER A 95 9.16 -17.89 10.19
C SER A 95 8.87 -19.39 10.22
N ALA A 96 9.88 -20.20 9.87
CA ALA A 96 9.81 -21.64 9.94
C ALA A 96 11.20 -22.23 10.26
N PRO A 97 11.39 -23.00 11.34
CA PRO A 97 12.51 -23.90 11.45
C PRO A 97 12.29 -25.11 10.55
N GLU A 98 13.31 -25.46 9.77
CA GLU A 98 13.33 -26.67 8.96
C GLU A 98 13.52 -27.94 9.82
N PRO A 99 12.75 -29.03 9.57
CA PRO A 99 11.67 -29.18 8.59
C PRO A 99 10.28 -28.83 9.16
N LEU A 100 9.43 -28.20 8.32
CA LEU A 100 8.03 -27.91 8.60
C LEU A 100 7.18 -29.19 8.58
N SER A 101 6.29 -29.34 9.56
CA SER A 101 5.15 -30.27 9.48
C SER A 101 3.88 -29.44 9.36
N PRO A 102 3.19 -29.43 8.19
CA PRO A 102 1.97 -28.65 8.01
C PRO A 102 0.85 -29.13 8.97
N PRO A 103 -0.14 -28.26 9.26
CA PRO A 103 -1.38 -28.69 9.93
C PRO A 103 -1.99 -29.88 9.17
N GLY A 104 -2.32 -30.94 9.90
CA GLY A 104 -2.94 -32.14 9.38
C GLY A 104 -4.43 -32.23 9.70
N ASN A 105 -5.05 -33.30 9.23
CA ASN A 105 -6.47 -33.50 9.43
C ASN A 105 -6.91 -33.55 10.89
N GLY A 106 -7.80 -32.62 11.27
CA GLY A 106 -8.37 -32.51 12.61
C GLY A 106 -7.61 -31.55 13.53
N ASP A 107 -6.55 -30.89 13.06
CA ASP A 107 -5.86 -29.87 13.84
C ASP A 107 -6.78 -28.64 14.03
N VAL A 108 -6.90 -28.16 15.27
CA VAL A 108 -7.80 -27.05 15.63
C VAL A 108 -7.03 -26.00 16.42
N TYR A 109 -7.11 -24.74 15.97
CA TYR A 109 -6.38 -23.60 16.50
C TYR A 109 -7.37 -22.61 17.09
N HIS A 110 -7.19 -22.27 18.37
CA HIS A 110 -8.04 -21.31 19.06
C HIS A 110 -7.29 -19.99 19.28
N LEU A 111 -7.81 -18.90 18.72
CA LEU A 111 -7.32 -17.54 18.93
C LEU A 111 -8.27 -16.80 19.86
N VAL A 112 -7.77 -16.35 21.01
CA VAL A 112 -8.58 -15.78 22.09
C VAL A 112 -8.00 -14.45 22.58
N LEU A 113 -8.84 -13.45 22.82
CA LEU A 113 -8.45 -12.21 23.51
C LEU A 113 -8.72 -12.33 25.02
N LEU A 114 -7.73 -12.02 25.86
CA LEU A 114 -7.86 -12.02 27.32
C LEU A 114 -7.78 -10.61 27.91
N TRP A 115 -8.60 -10.32 28.91
CA TRP A 115 -8.73 -8.99 29.54
C TRP A 115 -7.91 -8.80 30.83
N ASP A 116 -7.23 -9.84 31.33
CA ASP A 116 -6.41 -9.77 32.56
C ASP A 116 -5.03 -10.43 32.38
N GLU A 117 -4.03 -9.91 33.11
CA GLU A 117 -2.68 -10.49 33.19
C GLU A 117 -2.70 -11.68 34.17
N PHE A 118 -2.39 -12.87 33.66
CA PHE A 118 -2.37 -14.22 34.31
C PHE A 118 -3.75 -14.91 34.36
N ALA A 119 -3.94 -16.16 33.92
CA ALA A 119 -3.03 -17.29 33.90
C ALA A 119 -3.28 -18.29 32.75
N LEU A 120 -2.21 -18.70 32.06
CA LEU A 120 -2.01 -20.11 31.68
C LEU A 120 -1.90 -20.88 33.02
N ASP A 121 -2.56 -21.98 33.35
CA ASP A 121 -3.35 -23.03 32.69
C ASP A 121 -4.12 -23.76 33.82
N SER A 122 -5.21 -24.51 33.55
CA SER A 122 -5.59 -25.58 34.49
C SER A 122 -6.33 -26.80 33.88
N ASP A 123 -6.19 -27.07 32.57
CA ASP A 123 -6.49 -28.32 31.84
C ASP A 123 -7.95 -28.68 31.44
N PRO A 124 -8.18 -29.13 30.18
CA PRO A 124 -8.83 -30.44 30.01
C PRO A 124 -8.32 -31.20 28.75
N GLU A 125 -7.27 -32.03 28.88
CA GLU A 125 -6.63 -32.84 27.81
C GLU A 125 -6.35 -32.10 26.47
N THR A 126 -5.78 -30.91 26.62
CA THR A 126 -4.71 -30.33 25.78
C THR A 126 -5.02 -29.86 24.36
N TRP A 127 -5.89 -28.86 24.24
CA TRP A 127 -5.79 -27.85 23.17
C TRP A 127 -4.82 -26.75 23.59
N GLN A 128 -4.11 -26.16 22.64
CA GLN A 128 -3.31 -24.98 22.96
C GLN A 128 -4.03 -23.73 22.49
N ARG A 129 -4.49 -22.96 23.48
CA ARG A 129 -5.13 -21.67 23.30
C ARG A 129 -4.06 -20.61 23.19
N VAL A 130 -4.15 -19.77 22.17
CA VAL A 130 -3.28 -18.60 22.05
C VAL A 130 -4.04 -17.39 22.52
N ALA A 131 -3.55 -16.84 23.62
CA ALA A 131 -4.13 -15.71 24.31
C ALA A 131 -3.33 -14.44 24.02
N LEU A 132 -4.02 -13.39 23.55
CA LEU A 132 -3.45 -12.05 23.44
C LEU A 132 -3.92 -11.22 24.66
N PRO A 133 -3.02 -10.79 25.57
CA PRO A 133 -3.39 -9.97 26.71
C PRO A 133 -3.71 -8.54 26.26
N LEU A 134 -4.89 -8.04 26.64
CA LEU A 134 -5.40 -6.73 26.29
C LEU A 134 -5.70 -5.92 27.55
N ARG A 135 -4.64 -5.49 28.26
CA ARG A 135 -4.78 -4.65 29.46
C ARG A 135 -4.50 -3.17 29.12
N ASP A 136 -5.45 -2.28 29.41
CA ASP A 136 -5.40 -0.80 29.27
C ASP A 136 -4.95 -0.22 27.89
N ALA A 137 -4.71 -1.07 26.90
CA ALA A 137 -4.14 -0.80 25.58
C ALA A 137 -5.05 0.02 24.62
N LEU A 138 -6.36 0.01 24.84
CA LEU A 138 -7.30 0.84 24.07
C LEU A 138 -7.36 2.28 24.59
N SER A 139 -6.83 2.54 25.79
CA SER A 139 -6.68 3.88 26.38
C SER A 139 -5.27 4.43 26.30
N ASP A 140 -4.25 3.58 26.07
CA ASP A 140 -2.87 3.99 25.89
C ASP A 140 -2.51 4.13 24.40
N PRO A 141 -2.33 5.36 23.87
CA PRO A 141 -1.95 5.60 22.48
C PRO A 141 -0.52 5.17 22.13
N THR A 142 0.25 4.64 23.09
CA THR A 142 1.60 4.09 22.87
C THR A 142 1.63 2.58 22.67
N TRP A 143 0.51 1.88 22.91
CA TRP A 143 0.42 0.44 22.68
C TRP A 143 0.23 0.11 21.20
N ASN A 144 1.16 -0.69 20.65
CA ASN A 144 1.15 -1.13 19.26
C ASN A 144 0.87 -2.65 19.17
N ALA A 145 -0.33 -3.00 18.72
CA ALA A 145 -0.79 -4.39 18.52
C ALA A 145 -0.25 -5.04 17.24
N THR A 146 0.51 -4.33 16.40
CA THR A 146 0.72 -4.77 15.00
C THR A 146 1.54 -6.05 14.88
N GLN A 147 2.22 -6.49 15.94
CA GLN A 147 3.02 -7.72 15.94
C GLN A 147 3.00 -8.34 17.33
N VAL A 148 2.20 -9.40 17.52
CA VAL A 148 2.36 -10.29 18.67
C VAL A 148 3.12 -11.53 18.23
N TRP A 149 4.27 -11.76 18.87
CA TRP A 149 5.12 -12.93 18.67
C TRP A 149 4.81 -13.92 19.80
N LEU A 150 4.08 -14.99 19.50
CA LEU A 150 3.84 -16.07 20.46
C LEU A 150 4.17 -17.41 19.79
N PRO A 151 5.11 -18.19 20.35
CA PRO A 151 5.29 -19.56 19.89
C PRO A 151 4.00 -20.34 20.20
N MET A 152 3.33 -20.82 19.15
CA MET A 152 2.16 -21.68 19.28
C MET A 152 2.64 -23.13 19.22
N PHE A 153 2.39 -23.91 20.26
CA PHE A 153 2.44 -25.36 20.10
C PHE A 153 0.98 -25.83 19.90
N ILE A 154 0.68 -26.96 19.26
CA ILE A 154 -0.62 -27.65 19.38
C ILE A 154 -0.34 -29.17 19.42
N HIS A 155 -1.07 -29.89 20.27
CA HIS A 155 -1.03 -31.36 20.31
C HIS A 155 -2.27 -31.92 19.62
N GLY A 156 -2.07 -32.80 18.65
CA GLY A 156 -3.13 -33.61 18.04
C GLY A 156 -3.17 -34.97 18.73
N GLY A 157 -4.23 -35.26 19.49
CA GLY A 157 -4.53 -36.61 19.99
C GLY A 157 -3.54 -37.26 20.97
N PRO A 158 -3.97 -38.29 21.73
CA PRO A 158 -3.22 -38.85 22.85
C PRO A 158 -1.94 -39.64 22.48
N ASN A 159 -1.52 -39.68 21.21
CA ASN A 159 -0.38 -40.48 20.75
C ASN A 159 0.58 -39.79 19.75
N ASP A 160 0.40 -38.52 19.37
CA ASP A 160 1.28 -37.89 18.37
C ASP A 160 2.36 -37.00 19.00
N ILE A 161 3.52 -36.97 18.35
CA ILE A 161 4.65 -36.08 18.70
C ILE A 161 4.18 -34.61 18.56
N PRO A 162 4.54 -33.69 19.48
CA PRO A 162 4.16 -32.28 19.36
C PRO A 162 4.57 -31.71 18.00
N LYS A 163 3.60 -31.19 17.23
CA LYS A 163 3.86 -30.40 16.03
C LYS A 163 3.91 -28.92 16.45
N THR A 164 4.98 -28.22 16.11
CA THR A 164 5.11 -26.78 16.40
C THR A 164 4.81 -26.00 15.13
N MET A 165 3.86 -25.07 15.21
CA MET A 165 3.62 -24.09 14.15
C MET A 165 4.06 -22.70 14.62
N TRP A 166 4.70 -21.96 13.72
CA TRP A 166 5.32 -20.68 14.04
C TRP A 166 4.53 -19.56 13.35
N PHE A 167 3.37 -19.22 13.93
CA PHE A 167 2.70 -17.96 13.60
C PHE A 167 3.42 -16.84 14.33
N ASP A 168 4.49 -16.35 13.71
CA ASP A 168 5.36 -15.36 14.31
C ASP A 168 4.77 -13.93 14.19
N ARG A 169 3.70 -13.74 13.42
CA ARG A 169 2.92 -12.49 13.39
C ARG A 169 1.42 -12.76 13.34
N ILE A 170 0.75 -12.48 14.45
CA ILE A 170 -0.70 -12.30 14.49
C ILE A 170 -0.96 -10.79 14.61
N SER A 171 -1.70 -10.23 13.66
CA SER A 171 -2.09 -8.83 13.67
C SER A 171 -3.60 -8.73 13.85
N VAL A 172 -4.02 -8.18 15.00
CA VAL A 172 -5.41 -7.74 15.17
C VAL A 172 -5.55 -6.43 14.41
N ILE A 173 -6.41 -6.40 13.39
CA ILE A 173 -6.75 -5.13 12.75
C ILE A 173 -7.60 -4.37 13.74
N ARG A 174 -7.11 -3.22 14.21
CA ARG A 174 -7.82 -2.51 15.25
C ARG A 174 -9.11 -1.96 14.65
N ASN A 175 -10.24 -2.14 15.32
CA ASN A 175 -11.51 -1.53 14.90
C ASN A 175 -11.41 -0.01 14.73
N ASP A 176 -10.53 0.63 15.49
CA ASP A 176 -10.27 2.06 15.34
C ASP A 176 -9.46 2.39 14.07
N ASP A 177 -8.68 1.45 13.50
CA ASP A 177 -8.09 1.59 12.16
C ASP A 177 -9.17 1.53 11.08
N ILE A 178 -10.09 0.57 11.19
CA ILE A 178 -11.21 0.43 10.26
C ILE A 178 -12.11 1.67 10.34
N ALA A 179 -12.47 2.11 11.56
CA ALA A 179 -13.27 3.30 11.78
C ALA A 179 -12.54 4.58 11.33
N PHE A 180 -11.23 4.66 11.55
CA PHE A 180 -10.40 5.77 11.08
C PHE A 180 -10.40 5.85 9.55
N ILE A 181 -10.17 4.73 8.86
CA ILE A 181 -10.18 4.66 7.40
C ILE A 181 -11.59 4.90 6.85
N ASP A 182 -12.63 4.35 7.47
CA ASP A 182 -14.03 4.65 7.15
C ASP A 182 -14.33 6.15 7.16
N GLU A 183 -13.99 6.82 8.26
CA GLU A 183 -14.20 8.26 8.43
C GLU A 183 -13.37 9.04 7.42
N TYR A 184 -12.07 8.75 7.32
CA TYR A 184 -11.18 9.51 6.44
C TYR A 184 -11.57 9.36 4.97
N GLN A 185 -11.88 8.14 4.53
CA GLN A 185 -12.36 7.86 3.18
C GLN A 185 -13.68 8.60 2.91
N ARG A 186 -14.63 8.61 3.87
CA ARG A 186 -15.89 9.36 3.73
C ARG A 186 -15.64 10.86 3.56
N LEU A 187 -14.77 11.45 4.38
CA LEU A 187 -14.45 12.88 4.30
C LEU A 187 -13.70 13.22 3.00
N ALA A 188 -12.82 12.34 2.53
CA ALA A 188 -12.16 12.51 1.23
C ALA A 188 -13.18 12.47 0.08
N PHE A 189 -14.22 11.62 0.17
CA PHE A 189 -15.33 11.61 -0.79
C PHE A 189 -16.10 12.94 -0.79
N ASP A 190 -16.34 13.52 0.39
CA ASP A 190 -17.07 14.77 0.51
C ASP A 190 -16.39 15.92 -0.26
N TYR A 191 -15.06 15.90 -0.45
CA TYR A 191 -14.37 16.83 -1.36
C TYR A 191 -14.95 16.75 -2.79
N PHE A 192 -15.00 15.54 -3.37
CA PHE A 192 -15.49 15.32 -4.74
C PHE A 192 -16.99 15.54 -4.88
N TRP A 193 -17.74 15.41 -3.78
CA TRP A 193 -19.17 15.65 -3.78
C TRP A 193 -19.52 17.14 -3.65
N ILE A 194 -18.88 17.83 -2.71
CA ILE A 194 -19.17 19.22 -2.29
C ILE A 194 -18.41 20.24 -3.15
N GLU A 195 -17.13 20.02 -3.45
CA GLU A 195 -16.30 20.95 -4.24
C GLU A 195 -16.49 20.78 -5.77
N ALA A 196 -17.39 19.90 -6.18
CA ALA A 196 -17.78 19.73 -7.57
C ALA A 196 -18.98 20.60 -7.94
N ASN A 197 -18.96 21.13 -9.16
CA ASN A 197 -20.09 21.81 -9.78
C ASN A 197 -21.10 20.75 -10.28
N PRO A 198 -22.29 20.62 -9.67
CA PRO A 198 -23.23 19.57 -10.04
C PRO A 198 -23.86 19.75 -11.44
N GLN A 199 -23.80 20.96 -12.02
CA GLN A 199 -24.37 21.24 -13.33
C GLN A 199 -23.48 20.81 -14.50
N ASN A 200 -22.15 20.82 -14.33
CA ASN A 200 -21.21 20.45 -15.40
C ASN A 200 -20.18 19.38 -14.98
N GLY A 201 -20.19 18.94 -13.73
CA GLY A 201 -19.30 17.89 -13.23
C GLY A 201 -17.87 18.31 -12.94
N LEU A 202 -17.50 19.58 -13.17
CA LEU A 202 -16.15 20.06 -12.91
C LEU A 202 -15.86 20.05 -11.41
N VAL A 203 -14.69 19.51 -11.03
CA VAL A 203 -14.21 19.42 -9.65
C VAL A 203 -13.13 20.49 -9.45
N LYS A 204 -13.17 21.24 -8.35
CA LYS A 204 -12.11 22.21 -8.05
C LYS A 204 -10.74 21.54 -8.03
N ASP A 205 -9.74 22.31 -8.43
CA ASP A 205 -8.33 21.95 -8.22
C ASP A 205 -7.99 21.94 -6.71
N ARG A 206 -8.44 22.99 -6.01
CA ARG A 206 -8.24 23.18 -4.58
C ARG A 206 -9.47 23.70 -3.85
N SER A 207 -9.62 23.34 -2.59
CA SER A 207 -10.77 23.71 -1.74
C SER A 207 -10.85 25.19 -1.35
N ARG A 208 -9.87 26.02 -1.72
CA ARG A 208 -9.85 27.44 -1.36
C ARG A 208 -11.15 28.11 -1.81
N ALA A 209 -11.83 28.81 -0.91
CA ALA A 209 -13.13 29.42 -1.17
C ALA A 209 -13.12 30.42 -2.35
N THR A 210 -11.99 31.09 -2.58
CA THR A 210 -11.81 32.05 -3.69
C THR A 210 -11.43 31.39 -5.02
N SER A 211 -11.16 30.07 -5.05
CA SER A 211 -10.79 29.37 -6.27
C SER A 211 -12.01 29.15 -7.16
N SER A 212 -11.86 29.50 -8.43
CA SER A 212 -12.80 29.16 -9.52
C SER A 212 -12.15 28.24 -10.55
N VAL A 213 -11.04 27.60 -10.19
CA VAL A 213 -10.26 26.72 -11.06
C VAL A 213 -10.61 25.26 -10.78
N SER A 214 -10.90 24.52 -11.85
CA SER A 214 -11.09 23.08 -11.89
C SER A 214 -9.84 22.39 -12.42
N SER A 215 -9.49 21.24 -11.88
CA SER A 215 -8.50 20.31 -12.46
C SER A 215 -9.23 19.15 -13.14
N ILE A 216 -8.91 18.85 -14.39
CA ILE A 216 -9.52 17.70 -15.09
C ILE A 216 -9.05 16.36 -14.51
N ALA A 217 -7.86 16.29 -13.93
CA ALA A 217 -7.40 15.10 -13.21
C ALA A 217 -8.25 14.86 -11.94
N ALA A 218 -8.57 15.93 -11.19
CA ALA A 218 -9.49 15.84 -10.06
C ALA A 218 -10.90 15.38 -10.49
N VAL A 219 -11.34 15.75 -11.71
CA VAL A 219 -12.59 15.21 -12.27
C VAL A 219 -12.50 13.71 -12.55
N GLY A 220 -11.37 13.24 -13.08
CA GLY A 220 -11.10 11.81 -13.27
C GLY A 220 -11.22 11.02 -11.95
N PHE A 221 -10.53 11.47 -10.91
CA PHE A 221 -10.68 10.88 -9.58
C PHE A 221 -12.12 10.98 -9.04
N GLY A 222 -12.79 12.11 -9.28
CA GLY A 222 -14.18 12.34 -8.87
C GLY A 222 -15.19 11.38 -9.50
N LEU A 223 -15.03 11.04 -10.78
CA LEU A 223 -15.90 10.09 -11.48
C LEU A 223 -15.86 8.70 -10.84
N SER A 224 -14.68 8.22 -10.46
CA SER A 224 -14.53 6.99 -9.66
C SER A 224 -14.98 7.18 -8.20
N ALA A 225 -14.81 8.37 -7.62
CA ALA A 225 -15.31 8.65 -6.27
C ALA A 225 -16.83 8.48 -6.16
N TYR A 226 -17.59 8.84 -7.20
CA TYR A 226 -19.05 8.71 -7.21
C TYR A 226 -19.51 7.25 -7.17
N THR A 227 -18.79 6.34 -7.83
CA THR A 227 -19.10 4.91 -7.79
C THR A 227 -18.83 4.32 -6.41
N VAL A 228 -17.72 4.72 -5.77
CA VAL A 228 -17.42 4.36 -4.37
C VAL A 228 -18.51 4.91 -3.45
N GLY A 229 -18.92 6.16 -3.62
CA GLY A 229 -20.01 6.74 -2.84
C GLY A 229 -21.34 5.99 -2.96
N ALA A 230 -21.65 5.45 -4.15
CA ALA A 230 -22.82 4.62 -4.37
C ALA A 230 -22.69 3.23 -3.69
N ASP A 231 -21.58 2.53 -3.87
CA ASP A 231 -21.32 1.22 -3.25
C ASP A 231 -21.30 1.31 -1.72
N ARG A 232 -20.83 2.44 -1.19
CA ARG A 232 -20.73 2.70 0.25
C ARG A 232 -22.02 3.28 0.86
N GLY A 233 -23.06 3.53 0.05
CA GLY A 233 -24.34 4.08 0.49
C GLY A 233 -24.27 5.54 0.97
N TRP A 234 -23.24 6.28 0.56
CA TRP A 234 -23.04 7.69 0.88
C TRP A 234 -23.90 8.63 0.04
N ILE A 235 -24.17 8.19 -1.19
CA ILE A 235 -25.12 8.73 -2.14
C ILE A 235 -25.89 7.57 -2.76
N THR A 236 -27.04 7.82 -3.37
CA THR A 236 -27.74 6.77 -4.13
C THR A 236 -27.05 6.56 -5.48
N ARG A 237 -27.26 5.38 -6.09
CA ARG A 237 -26.73 5.11 -7.43
C ARG A 237 -27.31 6.08 -8.46
N GLU A 238 -28.57 6.47 -8.32
CA GLU A 238 -29.23 7.45 -9.21
C GLU A 238 -28.56 8.83 -9.12
N GLN A 239 -28.17 9.26 -7.90
CA GLN A 239 -27.40 10.50 -7.71
C GLN A 239 -26.02 10.40 -8.37
N ALA A 240 -25.38 9.23 -8.30
CA ALA A 240 -24.11 8.98 -8.96
C ALA A 240 -24.24 8.99 -10.49
N VAL A 241 -25.30 8.37 -11.04
CA VAL A 241 -25.64 8.40 -12.48
C VAL A 241 -25.87 9.83 -12.95
N GLU A 242 -26.68 10.61 -12.23
CA GLU A 242 -26.97 12.01 -12.58
C GLU A 242 -25.68 12.84 -12.64
N ARG A 243 -24.83 12.75 -11.61
CA ARG A 243 -23.57 13.49 -11.55
C ARG A 243 -22.62 13.07 -12.68
N THR A 244 -22.49 11.78 -12.93
CA THR A 244 -21.65 11.23 -14.01
C THR A 244 -22.13 11.72 -15.37
N LEU A 245 -23.44 11.62 -15.66
CA LEU A 245 -24.01 12.09 -16.93
C LEU A 245 -23.77 13.58 -17.17
N ASN A 246 -23.98 14.43 -16.16
CA ASN A 246 -23.73 15.86 -16.30
C ASN A 246 -22.26 16.15 -16.66
N THR A 247 -21.35 15.39 -16.05
CA THR A 247 -19.90 15.46 -16.33
C THR A 247 -19.57 15.03 -17.75
N LEU A 248 -20.05 13.86 -18.18
CA LEU A 248 -19.76 13.32 -19.52
C LEU A 248 -20.39 14.16 -20.62
N ARG A 249 -21.64 14.62 -20.43
CA ARG A 249 -22.30 15.53 -21.36
C ARG A 249 -21.55 16.84 -21.50
N PHE A 250 -20.99 17.38 -20.41
CA PHE A 250 -20.13 18.56 -20.48
C PHE A 250 -18.91 18.30 -21.37
N PHE A 251 -18.09 17.28 -21.08
CA PHE A 251 -16.87 17.02 -21.85
C PHE A 251 -17.14 16.62 -23.31
N TRP A 252 -18.25 15.95 -23.57
CA TRP A 252 -18.65 15.62 -24.93
C TRP A 252 -18.98 16.87 -25.75
N ASN A 253 -19.78 17.78 -25.19
CA ASN A 253 -20.25 19.00 -25.87
C ASN A 253 -19.25 20.17 -25.77
N ALA A 254 -18.20 20.04 -24.96
CA ALA A 254 -17.25 21.11 -24.73
C ALA A 254 -16.50 21.54 -26.01
N PRO A 255 -16.23 22.85 -26.20
CA PRO A 255 -15.50 23.35 -27.36
C PRO A 255 -14.13 22.69 -27.56
N GLN A 256 -13.92 22.12 -28.75
CA GLN A 256 -12.68 21.50 -29.19
C GLN A 256 -12.09 22.28 -30.38
N SER A 257 -11.03 23.06 -30.18
CA SER A 257 -10.40 23.86 -31.26
C SER A 257 -9.04 24.41 -30.84
N THR A 258 -8.33 25.05 -31.76
CA THR A 258 -7.08 25.79 -31.46
C THR A 258 -7.31 27.16 -30.83
N ALA A 259 -8.56 27.55 -30.54
CA ALA A 259 -8.83 28.82 -29.85
C ALA A 259 -8.19 28.83 -28.46
N ALA A 260 -7.63 29.98 -28.06
CA ALA A 260 -6.85 30.11 -26.84
C ALA A 260 -7.66 29.80 -25.56
N ASP A 261 -8.99 29.93 -25.61
CA ASP A 261 -9.93 29.69 -24.52
C ASP A 261 -10.76 28.39 -24.68
N ALA A 262 -10.51 27.58 -25.70
CA ALA A 262 -11.23 26.33 -25.90
C ALA A 262 -11.08 25.39 -24.68
N THR A 263 -12.03 24.48 -24.48
CA THR A 263 -11.95 23.49 -23.38
C THR A 263 -10.92 22.40 -23.69
N GLY A 264 -10.70 22.12 -24.97
CA GLY A 264 -9.68 21.20 -25.41
C GLY A 264 -9.40 21.28 -26.90
N TYR A 265 -8.56 20.38 -27.37
CA TYR A 265 -8.20 20.24 -28.78
C TYR A 265 -7.82 18.79 -29.07
N LYS A 266 -8.21 18.26 -30.24
CA LYS A 266 -7.88 16.89 -30.67
C LYS A 266 -8.33 15.79 -29.71
N GLY A 267 -9.40 16.05 -28.96
CA GLY A 267 -9.92 15.15 -27.94
C GLY A 267 -9.23 15.27 -26.58
N PHE A 268 -8.05 15.91 -26.51
CA PHE A 268 -7.40 16.26 -25.25
C PHE A 268 -8.05 17.48 -24.60
N PHE A 269 -7.78 17.67 -23.31
CA PHE A 269 -8.33 18.77 -22.52
C PHE A 269 -7.23 19.56 -21.81
N TYR A 270 -7.52 20.83 -21.54
CA TYR A 270 -6.63 21.69 -20.78
C TYR A 270 -6.63 21.30 -19.31
N HIS A 271 -5.43 21.21 -18.71
CA HIS A 271 -5.22 20.86 -17.29
C HIS A 271 -6.23 21.56 -16.38
N PHE A 272 -6.28 22.89 -16.48
CA PHE A 272 -7.19 23.72 -15.71
C PHE A 272 -8.30 24.34 -16.57
N LEU A 273 -9.53 24.25 -16.04
CA LEU A 273 -10.72 24.86 -16.59
C LEU A 273 -11.37 25.79 -15.57
N ASN A 274 -12.10 26.80 -16.04
CA ASN A 274 -12.92 27.62 -15.16
C ASN A 274 -14.16 26.82 -14.74
N MET A 275 -14.42 26.75 -13.43
CA MET A 275 -15.52 25.97 -12.83
C MET A 275 -16.90 26.30 -13.39
N SER A 276 -17.14 27.55 -13.80
CA SER A 276 -18.46 28.00 -14.28
C SER A 276 -18.58 27.89 -15.80
N THR A 277 -17.55 28.30 -16.54
CA THR A 277 -17.64 28.39 -18.01
C THR A 277 -17.11 27.14 -18.72
N GLY A 278 -16.30 26.33 -18.05
CA GLY A 278 -15.62 25.17 -18.64
C GLY A 278 -14.56 25.54 -19.68
N ARG A 279 -14.19 26.81 -19.79
CA ARG A 279 -13.13 27.31 -20.69
C ARG A 279 -11.77 27.18 -20.01
N ARG A 280 -10.69 27.09 -20.81
CA ARG A 280 -9.31 27.05 -20.31
C ARG A 280 -9.05 28.16 -19.28
N ALA A 281 -8.48 27.80 -18.13
CA ALA A 281 -8.19 28.74 -17.05
C ALA A 281 -6.74 29.23 -17.10
N GLY A 282 -6.54 30.50 -17.47
CA GLY A 282 -5.21 31.08 -17.56
C GLY A 282 -4.47 30.61 -18.81
N THR A 283 -3.17 30.29 -18.69
CA THR A 283 -2.29 29.92 -19.81
C THR A 283 -1.77 28.49 -19.72
N ASN A 284 -2.44 27.64 -18.93
CA ASN A 284 -2.05 26.25 -18.72
C ASN A 284 -2.06 25.43 -20.02
N GLU A 285 -1.34 24.32 -20.02
CA GLU A 285 -1.21 23.40 -21.14
C GLU A 285 -2.46 22.55 -21.37
N LEU A 286 -2.65 22.16 -22.63
CA LEU A 286 -3.39 20.97 -23.00
C LEU A 286 -2.57 19.78 -22.53
N SER A 287 -3.00 19.12 -21.45
CA SER A 287 -2.18 18.16 -20.71
C SER A 287 -2.53 16.74 -21.11
N THR A 288 -1.53 15.99 -21.54
CA THR A 288 -1.72 14.59 -21.95
C THR A 288 -1.92 13.67 -20.75
N ILE A 289 -1.23 13.94 -19.63
CA ILE A 289 -1.39 13.15 -18.40
C ILE A 289 -2.71 13.45 -17.71
N ASP A 290 -3.12 14.70 -17.58
CA ASP A 290 -4.38 15.03 -16.91
C ASP A 290 -5.59 14.58 -17.75
N THR A 291 -5.45 14.60 -19.07
CA THR A 291 -6.43 13.95 -19.97
C THR A 291 -6.48 12.44 -19.71
N ALA A 292 -5.35 11.76 -19.56
CA ALA A 292 -5.33 10.32 -19.27
C ALA A 292 -5.99 10.00 -17.91
N LEU A 293 -5.74 10.80 -16.87
CA LEU A 293 -6.36 10.64 -15.55
C LEU A 293 -7.88 10.90 -15.61
N LEU A 294 -8.32 11.92 -16.37
CA LEU A 294 -9.75 12.13 -16.66
C LEU A 294 -10.36 10.89 -17.33
N LEU A 295 -9.71 10.38 -18.38
CA LEU A 295 -10.19 9.22 -19.13
C LEU A 295 -10.23 7.95 -18.27
N ALA A 296 -9.31 7.78 -17.33
CA ALA A 296 -9.34 6.67 -16.38
C ALA A 296 -10.65 6.69 -15.55
N GLY A 297 -11.04 7.85 -15.04
CA GLY A 297 -12.34 8.02 -14.37
C GLY A 297 -13.54 7.74 -15.29
N ILE A 298 -13.49 8.23 -16.53
CA ILE A 298 -14.56 8.04 -17.53
C ILE A 298 -14.73 6.55 -17.88
N LEU A 299 -13.63 5.84 -18.15
CA LEU A 299 -13.64 4.42 -18.48
C LEU A 299 -14.01 3.56 -17.26
N HIS A 300 -13.60 3.96 -16.05
CA HIS A 300 -14.09 3.33 -14.82
C HIS A 300 -15.62 3.46 -14.70
N SER A 301 -16.18 4.64 -14.95
CA SER A 301 -17.63 4.83 -14.96
C SER A 301 -18.31 3.96 -16.03
N ARG A 302 -17.72 3.84 -17.23
CA ARG A 302 -18.24 2.97 -18.29
C ARG A 302 -18.42 1.53 -17.83
N GLU A 303 -17.47 0.97 -17.08
CA GLU A 303 -17.56 -0.41 -16.58
C GLU A 303 -18.48 -0.54 -15.36
N TYR A 304 -18.52 0.47 -14.48
CA TYR A 304 -19.34 0.41 -13.27
C TYR A 304 -20.85 0.48 -13.53
N TYR A 305 -21.26 1.28 -14.51
CA TYR A 305 -22.65 1.51 -14.85
C TYR A 305 -23.12 0.50 -15.91
N ASP A 306 -23.58 -0.65 -15.45
CA ASP A 306 -23.88 -1.86 -16.22
C ASP A 306 -25.38 -2.19 -16.35
N ARG A 307 -26.27 -1.39 -15.72
CA ARG A 307 -27.70 -1.67 -15.74
C ARG A 307 -28.32 -1.32 -17.10
N PRO A 308 -29.41 -2.02 -17.48
CA PRO A 308 -30.18 -1.73 -18.69
C PRO A 308 -31.17 -0.57 -18.46
N ASP A 309 -30.64 0.57 -18.02
CA ASP A 309 -31.39 1.83 -17.91
C ASP A 309 -30.79 2.88 -18.85
N ALA A 310 -31.66 3.79 -19.31
CA ALA A 310 -31.27 4.80 -20.31
C ALA A 310 -30.14 5.73 -19.84
N GLY A 311 -30.02 5.97 -18.53
CA GLY A 311 -28.97 6.83 -17.98
C GLY A 311 -27.60 6.15 -18.03
N GLU A 312 -27.53 4.92 -17.56
CA GLU A 312 -26.30 4.11 -17.60
C GLU A 312 -25.92 3.73 -19.03
N GLU A 313 -26.88 3.45 -19.92
CA GLU A 313 -26.63 3.28 -21.36
C GLU A 313 -25.98 4.51 -21.99
N GLU A 314 -26.47 5.71 -21.67
CA GLU A 314 -25.88 6.96 -22.15
C GLU A 314 -24.49 7.21 -21.57
N ILE A 315 -24.24 6.85 -20.29
CA ILE A 315 -22.90 6.92 -19.70
C ILE A 315 -21.92 6.08 -20.51
N ARG A 316 -22.25 4.82 -20.80
CA ARG A 316 -21.38 3.93 -21.57
C ARG A 316 -21.09 4.50 -22.96
N ALA A 317 -22.12 4.96 -23.67
CA ALA A 317 -21.98 5.53 -25.01
C ALA A 317 -21.13 6.82 -25.04
N LEU A 318 -21.32 7.72 -24.06
CA LEU A 318 -20.54 8.96 -23.96
C LEU A 318 -19.08 8.67 -23.56
N ALA A 319 -18.85 7.72 -22.65
CA ALA A 319 -17.52 7.34 -22.24
C ALA A 319 -16.70 6.80 -23.41
N ASP A 320 -17.27 5.87 -24.18
CA ASP A 320 -16.65 5.34 -25.42
C ASP A 320 -16.37 6.49 -26.39
N SER A 321 -17.37 7.35 -26.66
CA SER A 321 -17.23 8.46 -27.61
C SER A 321 -16.16 9.48 -27.21
N ILE A 322 -16.03 9.79 -25.91
CA ILE A 322 -15.03 10.73 -25.42
C ILE A 322 -13.63 10.13 -25.55
N TYR A 323 -13.44 8.87 -25.16
CA TYR A 323 -12.16 8.18 -25.24
C TYR A 323 -11.70 7.98 -26.69
N GLU A 324 -12.60 7.54 -27.57
CA GLU A 324 -12.32 7.30 -28.98
C GLU A 324 -11.99 8.57 -29.76
N ARG A 325 -12.40 9.75 -29.27
CA ARG A 325 -12.10 11.05 -29.90
C ARG A 325 -10.65 11.50 -29.69
N VAL A 326 -9.93 10.91 -28.74
CA VAL A 326 -8.57 11.33 -28.37
C VAL A 326 -7.56 10.87 -29.41
N ASP A 327 -6.92 11.81 -30.08
CA ASP A 327 -5.95 11.57 -31.16
C ASP A 327 -4.53 11.35 -30.58
N TRP A 328 -4.26 10.18 -29.99
CA TRP A 328 -2.96 9.91 -29.33
C TRP A 328 -1.75 10.00 -30.27
N GLN A 329 -1.95 9.73 -31.56
CA GLN A 329 -0.92 9.90 -32.58
C GLN A 329 -0.54 11.38 -32.77
N TRP A 330 -1.52 12.29 -32.72
CA TRP A 330 -1.26 13.73 -32.73
C TRP A 330 -0.41 14.17 -31.53
N ALA A 331 -0.56 13.54 -30.37
CA ALA A 331 0.23 13.84 -29.17
C ALA A 331 1.68 13.32 -29.22
N GLN A 332 2.11 12.70 -30.32
CA GLN A 332 3.51 12.30 -30.58
C GLN A 332 4.18 13.22 -31.62
N PRO A 333 4.50 14.49 -31.30
CA PRO A 333 5.23 15.36 -32.22
C PRO A 333 6.65 14.86 -32.51
N ARG A 334 7.16 13.97 -31.63
CA ARG A 334 8.49 13.35 -31.67
C ARG A 334 8.31 11.85 -31.39
N PRO A 335 7.69 11.10 -32.31
CA PRO A 335 7.41 9.69 -32.07
C PRO A 335 8.72 8.91 -31.83
N PRO A 336 8.69 7.86 -30.99
CA PRO A 336 7.49 7.20 -30.49
C PRO A 336 7.05 7.67 -29.08
N ALA A 337 7.64 8.72 -28.52
CA ALA A 337 7.24 9.23 -27.20
C ALA A 337 6.05 10.20 -27.28
N VAL A 338 5.24 10.25 -26.23
CA VAL A 338 4.11 11.18 -26.11
C VAL A 338 4.57 12.48 -25.43
N SER A 339 4.21 13.63 -26.00
CA SER A 339 4.56 14.95 -25.46
C SER A 339 3.87 15.21 -24.12
N LEU A 340 4.51 15.99 -23.24
CA LEU A 340 3.92 16.44 -21.97
C LEU A 340 2.63 17.24 -22.18
N GLY A 341 2.57 18.00 -23.26
CA GLY A 341 1.40 18.79 -23.58
C GLY A 341 1.60 19.71 -24.77
N TRP A 342 0.62 20.60 -24.95
CA TRP A 342 0.57 21.55 -26.06
C TRP A 342 -0.08 22.87 -25.60
N HIS A 343 0.39 23.98 -26.15
CA HIS A 343 -0.23 25.29 -26.00
C HIS A 343 -0.67 25.84 -27.35
N PRO A 344 -1.77 26.59 -27.42
CA PRO A 344 -2.24 27.20 -28.67
C PRO A 344 -1.27 28.24 -29.21
N ASP A 345 -0.54 28.91 -28.33
CA ASP A 345 0.35 30.02 -28.70
C ASP A 345 1.76 29.56 -29.10
N SER A 346 2.22 28.42 -28.58
CA SER A 346 3.61 27.96 -28.73
C SER A 346 3.76 26.52 -29.26
N GLY A 347 2.67 25.79 -29.46
CA GLY A 347 2.71 24.41 -29.92
C GLY A 347 3.06 23.42 -28.80
N PHE A 348 3.66 22.28 -29.18
CA PHE A 348 4.02 21.22 -28.24
C PHE A 348 5.12 21.66 -27.28
N ILE A 349 4.99 21.23 -26.02
CA ILE A 349 6.05 21.34 -25.02
C ILE A 349 7.30 20.59 -25.53
N GLY A 350 8.49 21.11 -25.22
CA GLY A 350 9.78 20.56 -25.67
C GLY A 350 10.22 19.26 -24.97
N PHE A 351 9.36 18.68 -24.14
CA PHE A 351 9.62 17.49 -23.34
C PHE A 351 8.59 16.42 -23.65
N ASP A 352 9.04 15.17 -23.63
CA ASP A 352 8.22 13.98 -23.79
C ASP A 352 8.19 13.18 -22.50
N TRP A 353 7.11 12.43 -22.30
CA TRP A 353 6.97 11.49 -21.21
C TRP A 353 7.95 10.34 -21.42
N ILE A 354 8.97 10.25 -20.55
CA ILE A 354 9.88 9.13 -20.41
C ILE A 354 9.90 8.69 -18.95
N GLY A 355 9.63 7.42 -18.71
CA GLY A 355 9.50 6.81 -17.39
C GLY A 355 10.85 6.51 -16.74
N TYR A 356 10.88 6.13 -15.47
CA TYR A 356 9.71 5.82 -14.63
C TYR A 356 9.10 7.07 -13.97
N ASN A 357 7.77 7.28 -14.11
CA ASN A 357 6.98 8.31 -13.41
C ASN A 357 5.46 8.03 -13.54
N GLU A 358 4.59 8.98 -13.17
CA GLU A 358 3.13 8.85 -13.11
C GLU A 358 2.43 8.48 -14.43
N ALA A 359 3.07 8.72 -15.59
CA ALA A 359 2.42 8.62 -16.89
C ALA A 359 2.31 7.20 -17.48
N MET A 360 2.43 6.16 -16.66
CA MET A 360 2.22 4.78 -17.10
C MET A 360 0.79 4.57 -17.63
N ILE A 361 -0.24 5.03 -16.91
CA ILE A 361 -1.65 4.95 -17.35
C ILE A 361 -1.89 5.68 -18.67
N LEU A 362 -1.18 6.80 -18.93
CA LEU A 362 -1.24 7.50 -20.20
C LEU A 362 -0.82 6.59 -21.35
N TYR A 363 0.31 5.89 -21.22
CA TYR A 363 0.78 4.99 -22.28
C TYR A 363 -0.13 3.78 -22.46
N ILE A 364 -0.64 3.19 -21.37
CA ILE A 364 -1.60 2.07 -21.46
C ILE A 364 -2.88 2.50 -22.20
N LEU A 365 -3.45 3.65 -21.86
CA LEU A 365 -4.63 4.17 -22.54
C LEU A 365 -4.35 4.58 -24.00
N ALA A 366 -3.16 5.13 -24.29
CA ALA A 366 -2.76 5.48 -25.65
C ALA A 366 -2.58 4.23 -26.54
N LEU A 367 -1.98 3.17 -26.00
CA LEU A 367 -1.81 1.88 -26.70
C LEU A 367 -3.14 1.16 -26.88
N GLY A 368 -4.04 1.27 -25.90
CA GLY A 368 -5.35 0.64 -25.85
C GLY A 368 -6.40 1.22 -26.79
N SER A 369 -6.15 2.43 -27.32
CA SER A 369 -7.12 3.18 -28.12
C SER A 369 -7.54 2.39 -29.37
N PRO A 370 -8.85 2.23 -29.64
CA PRO A 370 -9.31 1.53 -30.84
C PRO A 370 -9.28 2.41 -32.10
N THR A 371 -9.20 3.73 -31.95
CA THR A 371 -9.28 4.70 -33.05
C THR A 371 -7.94 5.32 -33.42
N HIS A 372 -7.17 5.78 -32.42
CA HIS A 372 -5.92 6.49 -32.63
C HIS A 372 -4.78 5.92 -31.77
N PRO A 373 -4.50 4.60 -31.81
CA PRO A 373 -3.45 4.03 -30.98
C PRO A 373 -2.06 4.53 -31.38
N VAL A 374 -1.20 4.71 -30.38
CA VAL A 374 0.25 4.84 -30.60
C VAL A 374 0.85 3.49 -30.97
N ASP A 375 1.98 3.50 -31.67
CA ASP A 375 2.73 2.28 -32.00
C ASP A 375 3.27 1.61 -30.72
N PRO A 376 3.32 0.26 -30.62
CA PRO A 376 3.89 -0.44 -29.46
C PRO A 376 5.31 -0.02 -29.07
N SER A 377 6.11 0.50 -30.01
CA SER A 377 7.43 1.10 -29.70
C SER A 377 7.36 2.30 -28.75
N ALA A 378 6.19 2.91 -28.55
CA ALA A 378 5.95 3.94 -27.56
C ALA A 378 6.22 3.44 -26.14
N TRP A 379 5.86 2.18 -25.83
CA TRP A 379 6.18 1.58 -24.53
C TRP A 379 7.70 1.40 -24.34
N ALA A 380 8.41 0.99 -25.39
CA ALA A 380 9.86 0.85 -25.34
C ALA A 380 10.57 2.20 -25.13
N ALA A 381 10.05 3.28 -25.72
CA ALA A 381 10.56 4.63 -25.45
C ALA A 381 10.20 5.12 -24.04
N TRP A 382 9.00 4.84 -23.57
CA TRP A 382 8.60 5.15 -22.20
C TRP A 382 9.52 4.50 -21.17
N THR A 383 9.84 3.22 -21.36
CA THR A 383 10.67 2.42 -20.43
C THR A 383 12.18 2.58 -20.65
N SER A 384 12.61 3.48 -21.55
CA SER A 384 14.00 3.53 -22.02
C SER A 384 15.05 3.89 -20.96
N ARG A 385 14.63 4.41 -19.80
CA ARG A 385 15.52 4.79 -18.69
C ARG A 385 15.45 3.85 -17.50
N TYR A 386 14.70 2.76 -17.60
CA TYR A 386 14.51 1.86 -16.46
C TYR A 386 15.81 1.27 -15.92
N ASP A 387 16.80 0.98 -16.77
CA ASP A 387 18.12 0.56 -16.29
C ASP A 387 18.84 1.63 -15.44
N SER A 388 18.65 2.92 -15.74
CA SER A 388 19.22 4.01 -14.93
C SER A 388 18.40 4.31 -13.68
N ASP A 389 17.11 4.03 -13.73
CA ASP A 389 16.17 4.31 -12.64
C ASP A 389 16.06 3.10 -11.69
N TRP A 390 16.52 1.91 -12.09
CA TRP A 390 16.59 0.73 -11.22
C TRP A 390 17.75 0.85 -10.23
N GLN A 391 17.45 1.37 -9.04
CA GLN A 391 18.46 1.70 -8.03
C GLN A 391 18.15 1.06 -6.68
N THR A 392 19.19 0.93 -5.85
CA THR A 392 19.08 0.43 -4.48
C THR A 392 19.20 1.58 -3.49
N HIS A 393 18.17 1.78 -2.67
CA HIS A 393 18.17 2.75 -1.56
C HIS A 393 17.72 2.05 -0.29
N TYR A 394 18.43 2.28 0.83
CA TYR A 394 18.13 1.65 2.12
C TYR A 394 18.02 0.10 2.06
N GLY A 395 18.80 -0.53 1.18
CA GLY A 395 18.79 -1.99 0.97
C GLY A 395 17.66 -2.51 0.08
N ILE A 396 16.79 -1.63 -0.42
CA ILE A 396 15.64 -1.98 -1.25
C ILE A 396 15.92 -1.55 -2.70
N THR A 397 15.71 -2.45 -3.67
CA THR A 397 15.93 -2.17 -5.09
C THR A 397 14.62 -2.07 -5.85
N PHE A 398 14.42 -0.96 -6.57
CA PHE A 398 13.18 -0.62 -7.27
C PHE A 398 13.44 0.43 -8.37
N LEU A 399 12.46 0.66 -9.26
CA LEU A 399 12.45 1.80 -10.19
C LEU A 399 12.23 3.09 -9.42
N THR A 400 13.21 3.98 -9.38
CA THR A 400 13.15 5.20 -8.58
C THR A 400 12.38 6.31 -9.28
N PHE A 401 11.35 6.81 -8.62
CA PHE A 401 10.80 8.14 -8.85
C PHE A 401 10.55 8.78 -7.48
N PRO A 402 11.31 9.83 -7.08
CA PRO A 402 11.32 10.25 -5.68
C PRO A 402 9.94 10.65 -5.10
N PRO A 403 9.09 11.42 -5.78
CA PRO A 403 7.76 11.75 -5.27
C PRO A 403 6.81 10.55 -5.33
N LEU A 404 6.17 10.18 -4.22
CA LEU A 404 5.37 8.95 -4.20
C LEU A 404 4.18 8.92 -5.16
N PHE A 405 3.65 10.06 -5.58
CA PHE A 405 2.50 10.08 -6.49
C PHE A 405 2.77 9.35 -7.83
N GLY A 406 4.03 9.32 -8.30
CA GLY A 406 4.39 8.57 -9.52
C GLY A 406 4.31 7.06 -9.35
N HIS A 407 4.32 6.55 -8.12
CA HIS A 407 4.05 5.16 -7.76
C HIS A 407 2.56 4.90 -7.45
N GLN A 408 1.70 5.93 -7.49
CA GLN A 408 0.32 5.84 -7.05
C GLN A 408 -0.68 6.05 -8.17
N TYR A 409 -0.55 7.12 -8.96
CA TYR A 409 -1.64 7.57 -9.85
C TYR A 409 -2.10 6.51 -10.85
N SER A 410 -1.17 5.79 -11.47
CA SER A 410 -1.53 4.69 -12.37
C SER A 410 -2.14 3.49 -11.63
N HIS A 411 -1.66 3.22 -10.41
CA HIS A 411 -2.16 2.16 -9.54
C HIS A 411 -3.52 2.46 -8.91
N VAL A 412 -4.02 3.70 -8.97
CA VAL A 412 -5.38 3.99 -8.50
C VAL A 412 -6.41 3.17 -9.28
N TRP A 413 -6.20 3.00 -10.60
CA TRP A 413 -7.13 2.31 -11.48
C TRP A 413 -6.60 0.97 -11.99
N ILE A 414 -5.32 0.89 -12.35
CA ILE A 414 -4.76 -0.35 -12.92
C ILE A 414 -4.22 -1.22 -11.79
N ASP A 415 -4.74 -2.44 -11.72
CA ASP A 415 -4.12 -3.49 -10.93
C ASP A 415 -2.96 -4.11 -11.71
N PHE A 416 -1.75 -3.95 -11.18
CA PHE A 416 -0.54 -4.51 -11.76
C PHE A 416 -0.07 -5.79 -11.06
N ARG A 417 -0.82 -6.34 -10.11
CA ARG A 417 -0.42 -7.58 -9.42
C ARG A 417 -0.43 -8.75 -10.41
N GLY A 418 0.63 -9.55 -10.36
CA GLY A 418 0.75 -10.76 -11.18
C GLY A 418 0.88 -10.51 -12.68
N ILE A 419 1.02 -9.26 -13.13
CA ILE A 419 1.31 -8.90 -14.52
C ILE A 419 2.51 -7.96 -14.60
N ALA A 420 3.37 -8.20 -15.57
CA ALA A 420 4.57 -7.39 -15.74
C ALA A 420 5.01 -7.35 -17.21
N ASP A 421 5.58 -6.23 -17.60
CA ASP A 421 6.27 -6.13 -18.89
C ASP A 421 7.59 -6.91 -18.89
N SER A 422 8.27 -6.92 -20.03
CA SER A 422 9.55 -7.62 -20.17
C SER A 422 10.63 -7.17 -19.18
N PHE A 423 10.69 -5.89 -18.82
CA PHE A 423 11.70 -5.37 -17.90
C PHE A 423 11.44 -5.89 -16.49
N MET A 424 10.22 -5.70 -15.99
CA MET A 424 9.84 -6.08 -14.63
C MET A 424 9.88 -7.60 -14.43
N ARG A 425 9.45 -8.38 -15.45
CA ARG A 425 9.65 -9.84 -15.45
C ARG A 425 11.12 -10.24 -15.34
N SER A 426 12.04 -9.53 -15.99
CA SER A 426 13.48 -9.79 -15.86
C SER A 426 14.01 -9.55 -14.44
N LYS A 427 13.28 -8.80 -13.61
CA LYS A 427 13.58 -8.54 -12.20
C LYS A 427 12.83 -9.49 -11.25
N GLY A 428 11.93 -10.33 -11.76
CA GLY A 428 11.14 -11.27 -10.97
C GLY A 428 10.07 -10.60 -10.09
N ILE A 429 9.67 -9.36 -10.40
CA ILE A 429 8.62 -8.66 -9.65
C ILE A 429 7.66 -7.94 -10.60
N ASP A 430 6.47 -7.61 -10.12
CA ASP A 430 5.51 -6.75 -10.82
C ASP A 430 5.61 -5.27 -10.37
N TYR A 431 4.80 -4.40 -10.98
CA TYR A 431 4.80 -2.98 -10.63
C TYR A 431 4.15 -2.70 -9.26
N PHE A 432 3.26 -3.59 -8.77
CA PHE A 432 2.68 -3.45 -7.44
C PHE A 432 3.76 -3.62 -6.37
N GLU A 433 4.57 -4.67 -6.48
CA GLU A 433 5.72 -4.89 -5.59
C GLU A 433 6.77 -3.79 -5.74
N ASN A 434 7.02 -3.28 -6.95
CA ASN A 434 7.90 -2.12 -7.15
C ASN A 434 7.42 -0.87 -6.37
N SER A 435 6.13 -0.56 -6.42
CA SER A 435 5.53 0.59 -5.73
C SER A 435 5.45 0.39 -4.22
N ARG A 436 5.25 -0.85 -3.76
CA ARG A 436 5.42 -1.23 -2.34
C ARG A 436 6.85 -0.99 -1.86
N ARG A 437 7.86 -1.43 -2.63
CA ARG A 437 9.28 -1.19 -2.34
C ARG A 437 9.63 0.29 -2.27
N ALA A 438 9.15 1.10 -3.21
CA ALA A 438 9.36 2.55 -3.20
C ALA A 438 8.77 3.21 -1.95
N THR A 439 7.56 2.80 -1.57
CA THR A 439 6.89 3.26 -0.34
C THR A 439 7.69 2.92 0.92
N LEU A 440 8.12 1.66 1.06
CA LEU A 440 8.94 1.22 2.19
C LEU A 440 10.30 1.92 2.23
N ALA A 441 10.93 2.14 1.07
CA ALA A 441 12.18 2.87 0.98
C ALA A 441 12.02 4.33 1.41
N GLN A 442 10.91 4.99 1.04
CA GLN A 442 10.62 6.34 1.52
C GLN A 442 10.36 6.37 3.03
N ARG A 443 9.65 5.40 3.59
CA ARG A 443 9.47 5.30 5.04
C ARG A 443 10.82 5.13 5.77
N LEU A 444 11.72 4.30 5.25
CA LEU A 444 13.07 4.13 5.81
C LEU A 444 13.91 5.41 5.70
N TYR A 445 13.76 6.18 4.62
CA TYR A 445 14.37 7.52 4.51
C TYR A 445 13.95 8.45 5.67
N HIS A 446 12.67 8.45 6.03
CA HIS A 446 12.16 9.24 7.15
C HIS A 446 12.62 8.69 8.51
N GLY A 447 12.69 7.36 8.68
CA GLY A 447 13.26 6.74 9.87
C GLY A 447 14.74 7.08 10.07
N ALA A 448 15.52 7.15 8.98
CA ALA A 448 16.92 7.55 9.01
C ALA A 448 17.10 9.07 9.20
N ASN A 449 16.13 9.87 8.74
CA ASN A 449 16.06 11.31 8.89
C ASN A 449 17.41 12.03 8.61
N PRO A 450 17.98 11.89 7.40
CA PRO A 450 19.33 12.40 7.11
C PRO A 450 19.44 13.93 7.20
N ARG A 451 18.31 14.65 7.14
CA ARG A 451 18.24 16.12 7.25
C ARG A 451 17.92 16.61 8.67
N GLY A 452 17.63 15.72 9.62
CA GLY A 452 17.38 16.06 11.02
C GLY A 452 16.07 16.83 11.26
N TRP A 453 15.03 16.59 10.47
CA TRP A 453 13.72 17.21 10.65
C TRP A 453 13.05 16.75 11.95
N PRO A 454 12.34 17.63 12.68
CA PRO A 454 11.91 17.36 14.05
C PRO A 454 10.87 16.24 14.18
N ASN A 455 10.08 16.00 13.14
CA ASN A 455 8.93 15.13 13.16
C ASN A 455 9.09 13.85 12.32
N TYR A 456 10.16 13.74 11.52
CA TYR A 456 10.40 12.57 10.67
C TYR A 456 10.63 11.32 11.53
N SER A 457 9.88 10.27 11.23
CA SER A 457 10.04 8.97 11.88
C SER A 457 9.46 7.85 11.00
N LEU A 458 9.59 6.61 11.46
CA LEU A 458 8.94 5.47 10.80
C LEU A 458 7.40 5.56 10.84
N ASP A 459 6.82 6.31 11.78
CA ASP A 459 5.36 6.47 11.92
C ASP A 459 4.91 7.89 11.57
N GLU A 460 5.79 8.70 10.98
CA GLU A 460 5.47 10.04 10.51
C GLU A 460 6.34 10.36 9.30
N TRP A 461 5.81 10.02 8.13
CA TRP A 461 6.50 10.03 6.85
C TRP A 461 5.55 10.39 5.71
N GLY A 462 6.11 10.88 4.60
CA GLY A 462 5.34 11.16 3.39
C GLY A 462 5.87 12.36 2.60
N LEU A 463 6.64 12.09 1.55
CA LEU A 463 7.14 13.07 0.60
C LEU A 463 6.54 12.81 -0.78
N THR A 464 5.80 13.79 -1.27
CA THR A 464 5.29 13.82 -2.64
C THR A 464 5.10 15.28 -3.08
N ALA A 465 4.66 15.50 -4.32
CA ALA A 465 4.30 16.83 -4.79
C ALA A 465 3.04 17.33 -4.08
N SER A 466 3.16 18.47 -3.40
CA SER A 466 2.05 19.11 -2.70
C SER A 466 2.41 20.57 -2.37
N ASP A 467 1.50 21.31 -1.72
CA ASP A 467 1.78 22.65 -1.22
C ASP A 467 2.95 22.66 -0.20
N ILE A 468 3.60 23.81 -0.12
CA ILE A 468 4.64 24.18 0.85
C ILE A 468 4.33 25.57 1.39
N PRO A 469 4.96 26.02 2.49
CA PRO A 469 4.77 27.37 3.02
C PRO A 469 4.92 28.50 1.99
N SER A 470 5.74 28.29 0.95
CA SER A 470 6.04 29.26 -0.11
C SER A 470 5.38 29.00 -1.47
N GLY A 471 4.42 28.07 -1.58
CA GLY A 471 3.76 27.75 -2.85
C GLY A 471 3.55 26.25 -3.02
N TYR A 472 4.03 25.68 -4.14
CA TYR A 472 3.88 24.26 -4.48
C TYR A 472 5.22 23.69 -4.95
N ARG A 473 5.52 22.42 -4.61
CA ARG A 473 6.79 21.79 -5.04
C ARG A 473 6.71 20.27 -5.07
N ALA A 474 7.27 19.69 -6.14
CA ALA A 474 7.53 18.25 -6.22
C ALA A 474 8.69 17.85 -5.29
N ARG A 475 8.35 17.16 -4.21
CA ARG A 475 9.27 16.63 -3.19
C ARG A 475 9.23 15.12 -3.19
N GLY A 476 10.33 14.49 -2.80
CA GLY A 476 10.41 13.04 -2.87
C GLY A 476 11.69 12.47 -2.26
N ALA A 477 11.65 11.19 -1.95
CA ALA A 477 12.80 10.39 -1.57
C ALA A 477 12.45 8.89 -1.63
N PRO A 478 13.44 7.99 -1.78
CA PRO A 478 14.84 8.23 -2.17
C PRO A 478 15.08 8.07 -3.69
N PRO A 479 16.09 8.73 -4.30
CA PRO A 479 17.01 9.70 -3.69
C PRO A 479 16.30 10.99 -3.27
N ALA A 480 16.84 11.69 -2.28
CA ALA A 480 16.22 12.92 -1.78
C ALA A 480 16.12 13.99 -2.87
N GLN A 481 14.91 14.49 -3.09
CA GLN A 481 14.58 15.56 -4.02
C GLN A 481 13.77 16.62 -3.27
N ASN A 482 14.33 17.83 -3.16
CA ASN A 482 13.63 18.99 -2.59
C ASN A 482 13.05 18.79 -1.17
N ASP A 483 13.56 17.84 -0.38
CA ASP A 483 13.09 17.62 0.99
C ASP A 483 13.42 18.86 1.86
N GLU A 484 12.42 19.68 2.18
CA GLU A 484 12.53 20.81 3.11
C GLU A 484 11.73 20.62 4.41
N GLY A 485 11.35 19.37 4.72
CA GLY A 485 10.65 19.02 5.95
C GLY A 485 9.13 19.07 5.87
N THR A 486 8.53 19.51 4.76
CA THR A 486 7.07 19.47 4.57
C THR A 486 6.61 18.06 4.19
N LEU A 487 5.76 17.47 5.02
CA LEU A 487 5.11 16.19 4.78
C LEU A 487 3.73 16.36 4.15
N ALA A 488 3.33 15.39 3.33
CA ALA A 488 2.06 15.37 2.61
C ALA A 488 1.29 14.08 2.95
N PRO A 489 0.10 14.15 3.58
CA PRO A 489 -0.67 12.96 3.97
C PRO A 489 -1.08 12.04 2.80
N THR A 490 -1.17 12.56 1.58
CA THR A 490 -1.46 11.70 0.40
C THR A 490 -0.33 10.71 0.09
N ALA A 491 0.91 10.96 0.51
CA ALA A 491 2.00 10.01 0.32
C ALA A 491 1.74 8.66 1.03
N PRO A 492 1.47 8.61 2.36
CA PRO A 492 1.01 7.37 2.98
C PRO A 492 -0.43 6.99 2.56
N GLY A 493 -1.32 7.96 2.38
CA GLY A 493 -2.73 7.72 2.04
C GLY A 493 -2.95 7.03 0.68
N GLY A 494 -2.32 7.53 -0.37
CA GLY A 494 -2.31 6.89 -1.69
C GLY A 494 -1.50 5.60 -1.75
N SER A 495 -0.75 5.25 -0.70
CA SER A 495 0.03 4.00 -0.62
C SER A 495 -0.63 2.94 0.27
N ILE A 496 -1.83 3.20 0.80
CA ILE A 496 -2.47 2.30 1.78
C ILE A 496 -2.67 0.88 1.24
N ALA A 497 -2.93 0.71 -0.05
CA ALA A 497 -3.09 -0.63 -0.63
C ALA A 497 -1.75 -1.39 -0.77
N PHE A 498 -0.60 -0.69 -0.77
CA PHE A 498 0.73 -1.30 -0.86
C PHE A 498 1.32 -1.67 0.52
N THR A 499 1.12 -0.79 1.49
CA THR A 499 1.71 -0.86 2.85
C THR A 499 0.66 -0.45 3.90
N PRO A 500 -0.42 -1.21 4.07
CA PRO A 500 -1.57 -0.78 4.86
C PRO A 500 -1.20 -0.48 6.32
N GLU A 501 -0.42 -1.36 6.95
CA GLU A 501 -0.03 -1.18 8.35
C GLU A 501 0.82 0.09 8.54
N GLU A 502 1.82 0.32 7.69
CA GLU A 502 2.70 1.49 7.76
C GLU A 502 1.98 2.79 7.41
N SER A 503 1.10 2.76 6.40
CA SER A 503 0.34 3.92 5.95
C SER A 503 -0.70 4.34 7.00
N ILE A 504 -1.46 3.39 7.54
CA ILE A 504 -2.47 3.68 8.57
C ILE A 504 -1.81 4.24 9.82
N ALA A 505 -0.69 3.66 10.26
CA ALA A 505 0.07 4.15 11.41
C ALA A 505 0.54 5.60 11.21
N ALA A 506 1.01 5.95 10.02
CA ALA A 506 1.42 7.32 9.69
C ALA A 506 0.26 8.31 9.72
N LEU A 507 -0.84 8.00 9.03
CA LEU A 507 -2.01 8.86 8.96
C LEU A 507 -2.66 9.10 10.33
N ARG A 508 -2.72 8.05 11.17
CA ARG A 508 -3.21 8.18 12.55
C ARG A 508 -2.28 9.03 13.41
N THR A 509 -0.98 8.87 13.26
CA THR A 509 0.01 9.69 13.97
C THR A 509 -0.14 11.15 13.59
N MET A 510 -0.31 11.46 12.31
CA MET A 510 -0.60 12.82 11.82
C MET A 510 -1.87 13.38 12.44
N ARG A 511 -3.00 12.65 12.39
CA ARG A 511 -4.27 13.07 12.98
C ARG A 511 -4.18 13.30 14.49
N ARG A 512 -3.50 12.40 15.21
CA ARG A 512 -3.38 12.44 16.67
C ARG A 512 -2.49 13.58 17.14
N LYS A 513 -1.35 13.82 16.47
CA LYS A 513 -0.39 14.86 16.85
C LYS A 513 -0.86 16.26 16.46
N TYR A 514 -1.56 16.40 15.34
CA TYR A 514 -1.85 17.70 14.74
C TYR A 514 -3.34 17.90 14.49
N PRO A 515 -4.11 18.35 15.51
CA PRO A 515 -5.53 18.65 15.34
C PRO A 515 -5.82 19.67 14.22
N ASN A 516 -4.90 20.61 13.97
CA ASN A 516 -5.04 21.63 12.93
C ASN A 516 -4.87 21.10 11.50
N LEU A 517 -4.31 19.89 11.35
CA LEU A 517 -4.16 19.23 10.06
C LEU A 517 -5.45 18.53 9.64
N TRP A 518 -6.37 18.24 10.56
CA TRP A 518 -7.66 17.62 10.28
C TRP A 518 -8.75 18.66 10.04
N GLY A 519 -9.59 18.47 9.02
CA GLY A 519 -10.71 19.36 8.72
C GLY A 519 -11.83 18.67 7.94
N PRO A 520 -12.65 19.43 7.19
CA PRO A 520 -13.90 18.92 6.60
C PRO A 520 -13.70 17.80 5.58
N TYR A 521 -12.50 17.65 5.01
CA TYR A 521 -12.19 16.60 4.03
C TYR A 521 -11.08 15.65 4.52
N GLY A 522 -10.87 15.56 5.85
CA GLY A 522 -9.84 14.73 6.46
C GLY A 522 -8.54 15.49 6.71
N LEU A 523 -7.37 14.86 6.52
CA LEU A 523 -6.09 15.57 6.62
C LEU A 523 -5.91 16.52 5.42
N ARG A 524 -5.44 17.74 5.69
CA ARG A 524 -5.14 18.73 4.65
C ARG A 524 -3.88 18.37 3.86
N ASP A 525 -3.66 19.10 2.78
CA ASP A 525 -2.68 18.81 1.75
C ASP A 525 -1.26 18.54 2.28
N ALA A 526 -0.79 19.38 3.20
CA ALA A 526 0.57 19.34 3.69
C ALA A 526 0.76 20.04 5.04
N TYR A 527 1.91 19.77 5.68
CA TYR A 527 2.34 20.51 6.88
C TYR A 527 3.86 20.48 7.05
N ASN A 528 4.40 21.53 7.66
CA ASN A 528 5.81 21.69 8.00
C ASN A 528 5.94 22.07 9.48
N VAL A 529 6.39 21.11 10.30
CA VAL A 529 6.50 21.30 11.76
C VAL A 529 7.63 22.28 12.12
N ALA A 530 8.73 22.26 11.37
CA ALA A 530 9.86 23.17 11.60
C ALA A 530 9.48 24.64 11.38
N GLU A 531 8.60 24.92 10.42
CA GLU A 531 8.08 26.27 10.15
C GLU A 531 6.78 26.59 10.91
N GLY A 532 6.22 25.64 11.65
CA GLY A 532 4.92 25.81 12.32
C GLY A 532 3.76 26.03 11.34
N TRP A 533 3.89 25.52 10.11
CA TRP A 533 2.94 25.71 9.03
C TRP A 533 2.08 24.46 8.83
N PHE A 534 0.79 24.68 8.65
CA PHE A 534 -0.19 23.66 8.27
C PHE A 534 -1.00 24.24 7.14
N ASP A 535 -1.20 23.47 6.08
CA ASP A 535 -2.03 23.94 4.98
C ASP A 535 -3.46 24.27 5.45
N VAL A 536 -4.17 25.06 4.66
CA VAL A 536 -5.59 25.38 4.82
C VAL A 536 -6.44 24.82 3.69
N ASP A 537 -5.80 24.34 2.61
CA ASP A 537 -6.44 23.79 1.43
C ASP A 537 -6.31 22.26 1.36
N TYR A 538 -7.11 21.68 0.46
CA TYR A 538 -7.04 20.30 -0.02
C TYR A 538 -6.92 20.34 -1.53
N LEU A 539 -6.10 19.47 -2.12
CA LEU A 539 -5.97 19.31 -3.57
C LEU A 539 -6.72 18.07 -4.05
N GLY A 540 -7.45 18.19 -5.17
CA GLY A 540 -8.24 17.07 -5.68
C GLY A 540 -7.37 15.87 -6.11
N ILE A 541 -6.17 16.14 -6.61
CA ILE A 541 -5.19 15.12 -7.02
C ILE A 541 -4.52 14.42 -5.83
N ASP A 542 -4.62 14.98 -4.62
CA ASP A 542 -4.11 14.39 -3.39
C ASP A 542 -5.23 13.62 -2.67
N GLN A 543 -6.45 14.17 -2.65
CA GLN A 543 -7.64 13.51 -2.09
C GLN A 543 -8.07 12.26 -2.88
N GLY A 544 -7.86 12.26 -4.19
CA GLY A 544 -8.27 11.16 -5.08
C GLY A 544 -7.60 9.83 -4.73
N PRO A 545 -6.26 9.76 -4.71
CA PRO A 545 -5.54 8.57 -4.28
C PRO A 545 -5.89 8.13 -2.86
N ILE A 546 -6.04 9.05 -1.90
CA ILE A 546 -6.45 8.72 -0.52
C ILE A 546 -7.77 7.94 -0.53
N LEU A 547 -8.77 8.45 -1.25
CA LEU A 547 -10.09 7.84 -1.33
C LEU A 547 -10.06 6.47 -2.01
N LEU A 548 -9.50 6.42 -3.22
CA LEU A 548 -9.67 5.28 -4.12
C LEU A 548 -8.71 4.14 -3.75
N MET A 549 -7.50 4.44 -3.27
CA MET A 549 -6.59 3.40 -2.78
C MET A 549 -7.07 2.83 -1.44
N ALA A 550 -7.77 3.62 -0.62
CA ALA A 550 -8.47 3.09 0.55
C ALA A 550 -9.62 2.15 0.15
N GLU A 551 -10.33 2.42 -0.95
CA GLU A 551 -11.35 1.48 -1.45
C GLU A 551 -10.68 0.21 -1.99
N ASN A 552 -9.63 0.33 -2.80
CA ASN A 552 -8.90 -0.82 -3.31
C ASN A 552 -8.32 -1.70 -2.22
N TYR A 553 -7.76 -1.11 -1.16
CA TYR A 553 -7.32 -1.86 0.02
C TYR A 553 -8.45 -2.70 0.66
N ARG A 554 -9.69 -2.19 0.63
CA ARG A 554 -10.82 -2.79 1.36
C ARG A 554 -11.58 -3.82 0.55
N THR A 555 -11.77 -3.54 -0.73
CA THR A 555 -12.73 -4.26 -1.59
C THR A 555 -12.19 -4.52 -2.98
N GLU A 556 -11.06 -3.93 -3.37
CA GLU A 556 -10.47 -4.03 -4.72
C GLU A 556 -11.38 -3.50 -5.82
N ARG A 557 -12.46 -2.81 -5.44
CA ARG A 557 -13.57 -2.52 -6.34
C ARG A 557 -13.18 -1.63 -7.51
N VAL A 558 -12.29 -0.66 -7.31
CA VAL A 558 -11.86 0.25 -8.39
C VAL A 558 -11.03 -0.51 -9.41
N TRP A 559 -10.14 -1.40 -8.94
CA TRP A 559 -9.37 -2.30 -9.79
C TRP A 559 -10.24 -3.29 -10.56
N ASP A 560 -11.11 -4.03 -9.85
CA ASP A 560 -11.98 -5.05 -10.45
C ASP A 560 -12.84 -4.48 -11.57
N VAL A 561 -13.34 -3.26 -11.38
CA VAL A 561 -14.17 -2.56 -12.37
C VAL A 561 -13.30 -2.07 -13.53
N PHE A 562 -12.20 -1.38 -13.27
CA PHE A 562 -11.39 -0.78 -14.33
C PHE A 562 -10.73 -1.82 -15.25
N MET A 563 -10.27 -2.93 -14.67
CA MET A 563 -9.56 -3.99 -15.39
C MET A 563 -10.46 -4.80 -16.34
N GLN A 564 -11.79 -4.64 -16.26
CA GLN A 564 -12.74 -5.20 -17.24
C GLN A 564 -12.71 -4.45 -18.58
N ASN A 565 -12.18 -3.22 -18.61
CA ASN A 565 -12.22 -2.40 -19.81
C ASN A 565 -11.30 -2.95 -20.92
N GLU A 566 -11.89 -3.25 -22.08
CA GLU A 566 -11.15 -3.85 -23.20
C GLU A 566 -10.01 -2.96 -23.72
N ALA A 567 -10.14 -1.63 -23.62
CA ALA A 567 -9.05 -0.74 -24.06
C ALA A 567 -7.85 -0.85 -23.13
N VAL A 568 -8.08 -0.93 -21.82
CA VAL A 568 -7.02 -1.14 -20.83
C VAL A 568 -6.32 -2.47 -21.07
N GLN A 569 -7.08 -3.55 -21.26
CA GLN A 569 -6.53 -4.89 -21.57
C GLN A 569 -5.68 -4.88 -22.84
N ARG A 570 -6.19 -4.31 -23.94
CA ARG A 570 -5.42 -4.15 -25.18
C ARG A 570 -4.17 -3.30 -24.99
N GLY A 571 -4.23 -2.27 -24.15
CA GLY A 571 -3.10 -1.40 -23.82
C GLY A 571 -1.98 -2.16 -23.11
N LEU A 572 -2.34 -2.94 -22.09
CA LEU A 572 -1.42 -3.82 -21.36
C LEU A 572 -0.79 -4.87 -22.28
N GLU A 573 -1.61 -5.54 -23.10
CA GLU A 573 -1.12 -6.51 -24.09
C GLU A 573 -0.12 -5.89 -25.07
N ARG A 574 -0.43 -4.70 -25.62
CA ARG A 574 0.45 -3.99 -26.55
C ARG A 574 1.71 -3.43 -25.90
N ALA A 575 1.67 -3.14 -24.60
CA ALA A 575 2.85 -2.82 -23.80
C ALA A 575 3.69 -4.07 -23.45
N GLY A 576 3.22 -5.27 -23.78
CA GLY A 576 3.93 -6.52 -23.52
C GLY A 576 3.82 -7.00 -22.07
N PHE A 577 2.77 -6.59 -21.36
CA PHE A 577 2.44 -7.17 -20.06
C PHE A 577 1.98 -8.61 -20.24
N GLU A 578 2.59 -9.49 -19.47
CA GLU A 578 2.23 -10.90 -19.40
C GLU A 578 2.12 -11.30 -17.93
N PRO A 579 1.40 -12.39 -17.61
CA PRO A 579 1.43 -12.96 -16.27
C PRO A 579 2.87 -13.20 -15.82
N VAL A 580 3.19 -12.75 -14.60
CA VAL A 580 4.45 -13.04 -13.94
C VAL A 580 4.15 -13.88 -12.72
N ASP A 581 4.84 -15.01 -12.63
CA ASP A 581 4.79 -15.84 -11.45
C ASP A 581 5.61 -15.17 -10.35
N THR A 582 4.93 -14.39 -9.50
CA THR A 582 5.54 -13.75 -8.33
C THR A 582 5.80 -14.73 -7.19
N SER A 583 5.49 -16.03 -7.35
CA SER A 583 5.92 -17.08 -6.39
C SER A 583 7.43 -17.31 -6.42
N ILE A 584 8.12 -16.85 -7.47
CA ILE A 584 9.59 -16.81 -7.52
C ILE A 584 10.06 -15.42 -7.11
N GLU A 585 10.01 -15.11 -5.81
CA GLU A 585 10.87 -14.05 -5.29
C GLU A 585 12.32 -14.48 -5.50
N GLY A 586 12.99 -13.84 -6.46
CA GLY A 586 14.43 -13.68 -6.37
C GLY A 586 14.72 -13.11 -5.00
N GLU A 587 15.48 -13.86 -4.19
CA GLU A 587 15.94 -13.49 -2.86
C GLU A 587 16.07 -11.98 -2.77
N ILE A 588 15.25 -11.33 -1.94
CA ILE A 588 15.68 -10.08 -1.33
C ILE A 588 17.04 -10.44 -0.73
N PRO A 589 18.18 -9.91 -1.23
CA PRO A 589 19.43 -10.13 -0.56
C PRO A 589 19.20 -9.50 0.80
N ARG A 590 19.11 -10.31 1.86
CA ARG A 590 19.07 -9.86 3.24
C ARG A 590 20.36 -9.07 3.43
N SER A 591 20.34 -7.77 3.15
CA SER A 591 21.53 -6.93 3.12
C SER A 591 21.94 -6.49 4.52
N GLY A 592 21.62 -7.28 5.54
CA GLY A 592 22.23 -7.22 6.85
C GLY A 592 23.27 -8.33 6.92
N ILE A 593 24.50 -8.00 7.30
CA ILE A 593 25.37 -9.00 7.91
C ILE A 593 24.53 -9.62 9.05
N SER A 594 24.28 -10.93 9.03
CA SER A 594 23.68 -11.59 10.19
C SER A 594 24.70 -11.49 11.32
N LEU A 595 24.26 -11.15 12.51
CA LEU A 595 25.11 -11.13 13.70
C LEU A 595 24.26 -11.60 14.87
N ASP A 596 24.35 -12.89 15.16
CA ASP A 596 23.54 -13.55 16.17
C ASP A 596 24.41 -14.28 17.17
N ASN A 597 23.86 -14.57 18.35
CA ASN A 597 24.48 -15.48 19.29
C ASN A 597 23.46 -16.47 19.88
N TYR A 598 23.79 -17.76 19.88
CA TYR A 598 22.94 -18.81 20.44
C TYR A 598 23.75 -19.84 21.24
N PRO A 599 23.28 -20.30 22.42
CA PRO A 599 22.08 -19.82 23.13
C PRO A 599 22.21 -18.38 23.66
N ASN A 600 21.09 -17.70 23.86
CA ASN A 600 21.01 -16.38 24.49
C ASN A 600 19.64 -16.20 25.19
N PRO A 601 19.55 -16.15 26.53
CA PRO A 601 20.66 -16.18 27.50
C PRO A 601 21.48 -17.47 27.46
N PHE A 602 22.73 -17.43 27.93
CA PHE A 602 23.62 -18.58 28.05
C PHE A 602 24.21 -18.71 29.45
N SER A 603 24.53 -19.94 29.88
CA SER A 603 25.09 -20.22 31.21
C SER A 603 26.62 -20.30 31.24
N GLU A 604 27.23 -20.91 30.21
CA GLU A 604 28.70 -21.08 30.13
C GLU A 604 29.30 -20.53 28.83
N SER A 605 28.71 -20.88 27.69
CA SER A 605 29.14 -20.38 26.38
C SER A 605 27.98 -20.15 25.40
N THR A 606 28.21 -19.27 24.44
CA THR A 606 27.31 -18.98 23.31
C THR A 606 28.09 -18.96 22.01
N GLN A 607 27.48 -19.35 20.89
CA GLN A 607 28.09 -19.28 19.57
C GLN A 607 27.68 -17.96 18.90
N VAL A 608 28.64 -17.08 18.64
CA VAL A 608 28.43 -15.85 17.86
C VAL A 608 28.62 -16.17 16.38
N THR A 609 27.54 -16.09 15.60
CA THR A 609 27.52 -16.37 14.16
C THR A 609 27.40 -15.08 13.38
N PHE A 610 28.24 -14.90 12.35
CA PHE A 610 28.16 -13.75 11.47
C PHE A 610 28.50 -14.07 10.01
N GLU A 611 27.90 -13.33 9.08
CA GLU A 611 28.11 -13.53 7.65
C GLU A 611 28.73 -12.31 6.98
N ILE A 612 29.87 -12.48 6.31
CA ILE A 612 30.48 -11.38 5.55
C ILE A 612 30.30 -11.61 4.04
N PRO A 613 29.80 -10.61 3.29
CA PRO A 613 29.48 -10.78 1.86
C PRO A 613 30.70 -10.70 0.93
N ALA A 614 31.86 -10.27 1.46
CA ALA A 614 33.11 -10.16 0.73
C ALA A 614 34.29 -10.43 1.66
N PRO A 615 35.42 -10.97 1.14
CA PRO A 615 36.61 -11.17 1.94
C PRO A 615 37.20 -9.85 2.44
N GLY A 616 37.58 -9.77 3.71
CA GLY A 616 38.08 -8.53 4.32
C GLY A 616 38.54 -8.68 5.77
N PRO A 617 39.14 -7.61 6.35
CA PRO A 617 39.43 -7.57 7.78
C PRO A 617 38.13 -7.56 8.60
N VAL A 618 38.09 -8.37 9.65
CA VAL A 618 36.96 -8.50 10.57
C VAL A 618 37.46 -8.44 12.00
N ARG A 619 36.85 -7.57 12.81
CA ARG A 619 37.12 -7.47 14.24
C ARG A 619 35.83 -7.64 15.04
N LEU A 620 35.76 -8.64 15.91
CA LEU A 620 34.61 -8.93 16.77
C LEU A 620 35.04 -8.81 18.24
N VAL A 621 34.43 -7.87 18.96
CA VAL A 621 34.79 -7.55 20.36
C VAL A 621 33.55 -7.54 21.24
N VAL A 622 33.66 -8.07 22.45
CA VAL A 622 32.64 -8.05 23.49
C VAL A 622 32.94 -6.92 24.48
N TYR A 623 31.90 -6.19 24.86
CA TYR A 623 31.88 -5.05 25.76
C TYR A 623 30.92 -5.30 26.93
N ASP A 624 31.21 -4.71 28.09
CA ASP A 624 30.24 -4.62 29.18
C ASP A 624 29.29 -3.40 29.04
N LEU A 625 28.34 -3.26 29.97
CA LEU A 625 27.38 -2.15 30.00
C LEU A 625 28.01 -0.75 30.10
N LEU A 626 29.27 -0.64 30.56
CA LEU A 626 30.00 0.62 30.65
C LEU A 626 30.82 0.90 29.38
N GLY A 627 30.71 0.05 28.36
CA GLY A 627 31.44 0.16 27.10
C GLY A 627 32.92 -0.25 27.20
N ARG A 628 33.32 -0.97 28.25
CA ARG A 628 34.70 -1.47 28.38
C ARG A 628 34.86 -2.75 27.58
N GLU A 629 35.93 -2.87 26.80
CA GLU A 629 36.28 -4.10 26.09
C GLU A 629 36.59 -5.21 27.11
N VAL A 630 35.77 -6.27 27.12
CA VAL A 630 35.95 -7.41 28.03
C VAL A 630 36.61 -8.60 27.33
N LYS A 631 36.45 -8.74 26.01
CA LYS A 631 37.07 -9.83 25.22
C LYS A 631 37.08 -9.55 23.73
N VAL A 632 38.19 -9.84 23.04
CA VAL A 632 38.24 -9.88 21.56
C VAL A 632 38.04 -11.33 21.11
N LEU A 633 37.01 -11.58 20.30
CA LEU A 633 36.70 -12.92 19.75
C LEU A 633 37.36 -13.17 18.41
N LEU A 634 37.55 -12.11 17.61
CA LEU A 634 38.20 -12.17 16.32
C LEU A 634 38.86 -10.83 15.99
N ASP A 635 40.05 -10.88 15.41
CA ASP A 635 40.70 -9.75 14.76
C ASP A 635 41.60 -10.30 13.65
N ALA A 636 41.00 -10.58 12.49
CA ALA A 636 41.69 -11.25 11.39
C ALA A 636 41.00 -11.01 10.04
N PHE A 637 41.72 -11.31 8.96
CA PHE A 637 41.13 -11.40 7.62
C PHE A 637 40.26 -12.66 7.49
N ARG A 638 39.09 -12.53 6.85
CA ARG A 638 38.14 -13.63 6.64
C ARG A 638 37.66 -13.67 5.20
N SER A 639 37.37 -14.88 4.71
CA SER A 639 36.72 -15.10 3.41
C SER A 639 35.22 -14.76 3.47
N ALA A 640 34.61 -14.45 2.32
CA ALA A 640 33.16 -14.35 2.23
C ALA A 640 32.45 -15.62 2.75
N GLY A 641 31.28 -15.46 3.34
CA GLY A 641 30.45 -16.54 3.89
C GLY A 641 30.20 -16.44 5.40
N LYS A 642 29.51 -17.45 5.94
CA LYS A 642 29.16 -17.59 7.35
C LYS A 642 30.35 -18.05 8.20
N HIS A 643 30.52 -17.41 9.35
CA HIS A 643 31.53 -17.70 10.37
C HIS A 643 30.86 -17.89 11.72
N SER A 644 31.37 -18.79 12.55
CA SER A 644 30.87 -19.02 13.92
C SER A 644 32.03 -19.07 14.90
N LEU A 645 31.90 -18.37 16.02
CA LEU A 645 32.91 -18.27 17.07
C LEU A 645 32.30 -18.50 18.45
N THR A 646 32.96 -19.30 19.27
CA THR A 646 32.48 -19.58 20.62
C THR A 646 32.91 -18.49 21.60
N MET A 647 31.93 -17.86 22.24
CA MET A 647 32.12 -16.96 23.37
C MET A 647 31.93 -17.73 24.68
N ASN A 648 33.04 -18.05 25.35
CA ASN A 648 33.02 -18.56 26.73
C ASN A 648 32.93 -17.40 27.74
N GLY A 649 31.90 -17.43 28.59
CA GLY A 649 31.60 -16.46 29.64
C GLY A 649 31.93 -16.93 31.05
N SER A 650 32.56 -18.09 31.26
CA SER A 650 32.81 -18.68 32.59
C SER A 650 33.61 -17.76 33.54
N LEU A 651 34.42 -16.83 33.00
CA LEU A 651 35.21 -15.86 33.75
C LEU A 651 34.55 -14.47 33.86
N LEU A 652 33.35 -14.30 33.30
CA LEU A 652 32.57 -13.08 33.34
C LEU A 652 31.50 -13.15 34.44
N ALA A 653 31.05 -11.98 34.92
CA ALA A 653 29.93 -11.91 35.86
C ALA A 653 28.61 -12.15 35.10
N ALA A 654 27.59 -12.67 35.79
CA ALA A 654 26.24 -12.70 35.19
C ALA A 654 25.79 -11.28 34.87
N GLY A 655 25.21 -11.07 33.69
CA GLY A 655 24.84 -9.74 33.23
C GLY A 655 24.70 -9.61 31.72
N VAL A 656 24.41 -8.39 31.29
CA VAL A 656 24.26 -8.02 29.88
C VAL A 656 25.61 -7.59 29.30
N TYR A 657 25.95 -8.13 28.14
CA TYR A 657 27.12 -7.77 27.36
C TYR A 657 26.70 -7.41 25.94
N PHE A 658 27.48 -6.55 25.29
CA PHE A 658 27.30 -6.22 23.87
C PHE A 658 28.47 -6.76 23.08
N TYR A 659 28.25 -7.26 21.87
CA TYR A 659 29.33 -7.66 20.98
C TYR A 659 29.23 -6.88 19.68
N ARG A 660 30.36 -6.34 19.23
CA ARG A 660 30.44 -5.47 18.07
C ARG A 660 31.33 -6.10 17.01
N LEU A 661 30.78 -6.30 15.82
CA LEU A 661 31.45 -6.76 14.63
C LEU A 661 31.81 -5.56 13.76
N GLU A 662 33.09 -5.35 13.48
CA GLU A 662 33.59 -4.33 12.57
C GLU A 662 34.02 -4.99 11.27
N THR A 663 33.44 -4.55 10.16
CA THR A 663 33.76 -5.01 8.80
C THR A 663 33.97 -3.81 7.87
N SER A 664 34.41 -4.06 6.64
CA SER A 664 34.49 -3.03 5.58
C SER A 664 33.14 -2.38 5.22
N LYS A 665 32.00 -3.00 5.58
CA LYS A 665 30.66 -2.43 5.41
C LYS A 665 30.15 -1.61 6.61
N GLY A 666 30.92 -1.54 7.70
CA GLY A 666 30.56 -0.81 8.92
C GLY A 666 30.42 -1.71 10.15
N PRO A 667 30.24 -1.10 11.35
CA PRO A 667 30.05 -1.84 12.59
C PRO A 667 28.60 -2.33 12.76
N GLN A 668 28.43 -3.52 13.31
CA GLN A 668 27.17 -4.04 13.82
C GLN A 668 27.31 -4.46 15.27
N THR A 669 26.23 -4.37 16.06
CA THR A 669 26.25 -4.70 17.49
C THR A 669 25.11 -5.64 17.85
N GLY A 670 25.42 -6.74 18.52
CA GLY A 670 24.44 -7.65 19.14
C GLY A 670 24.50 -7.60 20.67
N LYS A 671 23.47 -8.13 21.32
CA LYS A 671 23.34 -8.20 22.79
C LYS A 671 23.37 -9.66 23.25
N MET A 672 24.18 -10.00 24.24
CA MET A 672 24.19 -11.31 24.89
C MET A 672 23.93 -11.20 26.39
N ILE A 673 23.25 -12.19 26.97
CA ILE A 673 22.92 -12.26 28.39
C ILE A 673 23.57 -13.50 28.97
N LEU A 674 24.51 -13.31 29.89
CA LEU A 674 25.11 -14.38 30.67
C LEU A 674 24.32 -14.56 31.98
N ILE A 675 23.73 -15.74 32.16
CA ILE A 675 23.04 -16.15 33.39
C ILE A 675 23.88 -17.15 34.17
N ARG A 676 23.63 -17.28 35.48
CA ARG A 676 24.28 -18.28 36.34
C ARG A 676 23.24 -19.12 37.06
#